data_AF-A0A3A4K3P7-F1
#
_entry.id   AF-A0A3A4K3P7-F1
#
_cell.length_a   1.000
_cell.length_b   1.000
_cell.length_c   1.000
_cell.angle_alpha   90.00
_cell.angle_beta   90.00
_cell.angle_gamma   90.00
#
_symmetry.space_group_name_H-M   'P 1'
#
loop_
_entity.id
_entity.type
_entity.pdbx_description
1 polymer ?
#
loop_
_entity_poly.entity_id
_entity_poly.type
_entity_poly.pdbx_seq_one_letter_code
_entity_poly.pdbx_strand_id
1 'polypeptide(L)'
;MAKPQTRRRFSPKGKGIRPITDAFGARLDGASLAAGLDRFGLDRARLTLLDEGLRLEVHGSTERDETVQRAATWLKERFSPLIPLEVRTLDRWTAAMKRERVVDQRQWSWQSVVLAELFPPEISEAVLDHFLIRLGFAPKKRNASRLAISASAISADDEAIMVCAQSLLEKLAAYGMSSEAVRLSQLVIGRNTFRVEPLSSIGGTAPKAEFVLWRRPGGNEGVRQAVLMAGARDSAAINRFLDLLLGKTAHDGESEILLDGLVWPAARRPTVAVPLNVTDVSATIWVDPSRCTRCGLCASCCPAACVALNDGIPDIDGSRCLRCYDCVEACPVDAMRPTYAEDGATLARILVHRPNWLSRLLGWPGGVSPAPFPPSYLLPKSPAEPPQVILGLAIGTQQEHAAALWKDGKLVGAIEEERLNRRRHYGWSPEGRPGVTVGVDPTVMLEEAFCRRAIRVLLGEAGMTLDDVDLIAINAIPARYRRAYSISEEGRPALALQAGRLALMPHHLCHAASAYRLSGVEDAWIFTVDGRGDRETAALFRAEKGKIKPLWEILSLLDRSIGGVYETITQLLGFGPHGQGSVMALASFGEATIDLADFLSARSPKETVAHERGLAERFEPMRRVHGEPLARVHKDLAASLQRALEETILALLRKDAPETIDALCLGGGVALNCRMNERLRRELSPRRMFVQPGANDAGTAIGAALEAAARFGGSWATGEMTNAYLGPEFSDAEIEAVLRRSGLAYRRIADVARETARRLAAGEVGAWFQGKMEFGPRALGARSILADPRRAEIKDRVNRIKNREPWRPFGPSILAGSEGDWFEGAFDARFMLFTLPVREDKRPLVPAIVHVDGTSRPQVVHESESPLYHRMLVEFNALTGVPMTLNTSFNRRGEPIVCTPADAIESFKGLGADFLAMGSFIAEKPAPNAEICDTPPPIEELALLPGGRRLMLRLTARCDCRCAHCTVQDLSDREDRSFTEAVAALAEGRRAHCDELVVMRGEAARRDDFPELIRLARRMGYRYVQVQTSGRPFADRLRREALLAAGIDCAEVTILAPAEGEHDALAGVEGAFRETLIGLRALVKAGVDVMANVPILRRNVKDLEKLPLLVQKMDARRLQFSFPRPVELRDRVVVEPLIRLADASETLRAAMRIARSLGLDVTTEGVPLCHLASEFHGAPDAAEDWRRFRVDDLHLTHESLHEERQRARPLPPVCRRCRLADRCPRTWALYMEMFGTGEFIPQ
;
A
#
# COMPACT_ATOMS: atom_id res chain seq x y z
N MET A 1 59.20 -31.49 -2.93
CA MET A 1 58.39 -32.52 -3.61
C MET A 1 57.01 -32.56 -2.97
N ALA A 2 55.97 -32.04 -3.64
CA ALA A 2 54.58 -32.10 -3.18
C ALA A 2 53.75 -32.87 -4.21
N LYS A 3 53.02 -33.91 -3.76
CA LYS A 3 52.09 -34.71 -4.57
C LYS A 3 50.71 -34.02 -4.70
N PRO A 4 49.97 -34.27 -5.79
CA PRO A 4 48.79 -33.47 -6.19
C PRO A 4 47.47 -33.99 -5.57
N GLN A 5 46.56 -33.08 -5.21
CA GLN A 5 45.18 -33.40 -4.83
C GLN A 5 44.26 -33.39 -6.07
N THR A 6 43.46 -34.43 -6.19
CA THR A 6 42.48 -34.70 -7.26
C THR A 6 41.20 -33.84 -7.15
N ARG A 7 40.74 -33.31 -8.29
CA ARG A 7 39.43 -32.67 -8.52
C ARG A 7 38.26 -33.65 -8.32
N ARG A 8 37.21 -33.27 -7.59
CA ARG A 8 35.89 -33.95 -7.61
C ARG A 8 34.86 -33.10 -8.37
N ARG A 9 34.29 -33.66 -9.44
CA ARG A 9 33.11 -33.16 -10.18
C ARG A 9 31.82 -33.78 -9.61
N PHE A 10 30.70 -33.11 -9.86
CA PHE A 10 29.31 -33.46 -9.53
C PHE A 10 29.01 -34.97 -9.56
N SER A 11 28.36 -35.49 -8.51
CA SER A 11 27.63 -36.77 -8.52
C SER A 11 26.18 -36.52 -8.10
N PRO A 12 25.15 -37.00 -8.81
CA PRO A 12 23.74 -36.63 -8.58
C PRO A 12 23.09 -37.21 -7.31
N LYS A 13 23.84 -37.84 -6.40
CA LYS A 13 23.27 -38.62 -5.28
C LYS A 13 23.84 -38.27 -3.90
N GLY A 14 24.21 -37.01 -3.66
CA GLY A 14 24.61 -36.52 -2.33
C GLY A 14 23.44 -35.90 -1.56
N LYS A 15 23.04 -36.52 -0.43
CA LYS A 15 22.10 -35.94 0.53
C LYS A 15 22.77 -34.75 1.25
N GLY A 16 22.24 -33.54 1.11
CA GLY A 16 22.62 -32.42 2.00
C GLY A 16 22.59 -31.01 1.44
N ILE A 17 22.37 -30.78 0.14
CA ILE A 17 22.40 -29.41 -0.42
C ILE A 17 20.99 -28.81 -0.38
N ARG A 18 20.79 -27.70 0.35
CA ARG A 18 19.55 -26.90 0.27
C ARG A 18 19.43 -26.38 -1.16
N PRO A 19 18.25 -26.47 -1.80
CA PRO A 19 18.07 -25.90 -3.13
C PRO A 19 18.26 -24.39 -3.01
N ILE A 20 19.27 -23.88 -3.70
CA ILE A 20 19.46 -22.44 -3.81
C ILE A 20 18.31 -21.93 -4.68
N THR A 21 17.57 -20.94 -4.21
CA THR A 21 16.46 -20.31 -4.94
C THR A 21 16.77 -18.86 -5.24
N ASP A 22 16.27 -18.33 -6.34
CA ASP A 22 16.39 -16.91 -6.65
C ASP A 22 15.50 -16.03 -5.74
N ALA A 23 15.54 -14.70 -5.97
CA ALA A 23 14.78 -13.71 -5.20
C ALA A 23 13.25 -13.81 -5.35
N PHE A 24 12.76 -14.67 -6.24
CA PHE A 24 11.34 -14.95 -6.49
C PHE A 24 10.93 -16.35 -6.03
N GLY A 25 11.87 -17.16 -5.54
CA GLY A 25 11.62 -18.50 -4.98
C GLY A 25 11.79 -19.66 -5.95
N ALA A 26 12.27 -19.44 -7.18
CA ALA A 26 12.49 -20.52 -8.16
C ALA A 26 13.80 -21.29 -7.87
N ARG A 27 13.76 -22.63 -7.95
CA ARG A 27 14.92 -23.51 -7.64
C ARG A 27 15.96 -23.54 -8.77
N LEU A 28 17.23 -23.48 -8.39
CA LEU A 28 18.37 -23.70 -9.27
C LEU A 28 18.46 -25.16 -9.76
N ASP A 29 18.37 -25.38 -11.08
CA ASP A 29 18.87 -26.61 -11.70
C ASP A 29 20.24 -26.37 -12.37
N GLY A 30 21.11 -27.38 -12.34
CA GLY A 30 22.47 -27.26 -12.88
C GLY A 30 22.52 -27.14 -14.42
N ALA A 31 21.43 -27.44 -15.12
CA ALA A 31 21.37 -27.42 -16.58
C ALA A 31 21.18 -25.99 -17.13
N SER A 32 20.32 -25.20 -16.49
CA SER A 32 20.04 -23.79 -16.82
C SER A 32 21.27 -22.91 -16.61
N LEU A 33 22.04 -23.23 -15.57
CA LEU A 33 23.27 -22.52 -15.24
C LEU A 33 24.41 -22.81 -16.23
N ALA A 34 24.48 -24.05 -16.73
CA ALA A 34 25.44 -24.46 -17.76
C ALA A 34 25.13 -23.84 -19.14
N ALA A 35 23.85 -23.77 -19.53
CA ALA A 35 23.43 -23.18 -20.80
C ALA A 35 23.71 -21.66 -20.88
N GLY A 36 23.65 -20.95 -19.75
CA GLY A 36 23.98 -19.53 -19.68
C GLY A 36 25.48 -19.23 -19.79
N LEU A 37 26.34 -20.11 -19.30
CA LEU A 37 27.81 -19.94 -19.38
C LEU A 37 28.38 -20.26 -20.76
N ASP A 38 27.79 -21.21 -21.50
CA ASP A 38 28.17 -21.50 -22.89
C ASP A 38 28.03 -20.26 -23.80
N ARG A 39 27.09 -19.34 -23.51
CA ARG A 39 26.90 -18.07 -24.24
C ARG A 39 28.10 -17.12 -24.14
N PHE A 40 28.96 -17.30 -23.14
CA PHE A 40 30.17 -16.52 -22.95
C PHE A 40 31.43 -17.29 -23.38
N GLY A 41 31.30 -18.45 -24.05
CA GLY A 41 32.43 -19.25 -24.53
C GLY A 41 33.26 -19.92 -23.42
N LEU A 42 32.73 -20.02 -22.20
CA LEU A 42 33.41 -20.63 -21.06
C LEU A 42 32.96 -22.09 -20.88
N ASP A 43 33.91 -23.02 -20.97
CA ASP A 43 33.66 -24.47 -20.90
C ASP A 43 33.05 -24.91 -19.54
N ARG A 44 31.96 -25.70 -19.62
CA ARG A 44 31.14 -26.25 -18.53
C ARG A 44 31.93 -26.92 -17.40
N ALA A 45 33.14 -27.38 -17.70
CA ALA A 45 34.08 -27.98 -16.76
C ALA A 45 34.49 -27.08 -15.56
N ARG A 46 34.17 -25.78 -15.61
CA ARG A 46 34.92 -24.72 -14.89
C ARG A 46 34.11 -23.96 -13.84
N LEU A 47 32.84 -24.32 -13.64
CA LEU A 47 32.03 -23.79 -12.55
C LEU A 47 31.75 -24.88 -11.49
N THR A 48 32.03 -24.56 -10.24
CA THR A 48 31.80 -25.45 -9.10
C THR A 48 30.83 -24.75 -8.14
N LEU A 49 29.68 -25.37 -7.88
CA LEU A 49 28.78 -24.97 -6.81
C LEU A 49 29.41 -25.36 -5.46
N LEU A 50 29.50 -24.40 -4.55
CA LEU A 50 29.94 -24.59 -3.17
C LEU A 50 28.71 -24.60 -2.26
N ASP A 51 28.83 -25.19 -1.07
CA ASP A 51 27.71 -25.30 -0.11
C ASP A 51 27.17 -23.93 0.35
N GLU A 52 27.96 -22.85 0.23
CA GLU A 52 27.57 -21.48 0.55
C GLU A 52 27.87 -20.48 -0.58
N GLY A 53 28.01 -20.91 -1.84
CA GLY A 53 28.42 -19.99 -2.91
C GLY A 53 28.60 -20.61 -4.29
N LEU A 54 29.04 -19.82 -5.25
CA LEU A 54 29.44 -20.24 -6.59
C LEU A 54 30.95 -20.01 -6.75
N ARG A 55 31.67 -20.91 -7.43
CA ARG A 55 33.08 -20.70 -7.79
C ARG A 55 33.30 -20.90 -9.28
N LEU A 56 33.94 -19.93 -9.94
CA LEU A 56 34.33 -19.97 -11.35
C LEU A 56 35.87 -19.98 -11.45
N GLU A 57 36.47 -21.07 -11.96
CA GLU A 57 37.93 -21.17 -12.16
C GLU A 57 38.30 -20.94 -13.64
N VAL A 58 39.16 -19.95 -13.90
CA VAL A 58 39.61 -19.60 -15.25
C VAL A 58 41.14 -19.75 -15.36
N HIS A 59 41.62 -20.38 -16.44
CA HIS A 59 43.04 -20.62 -16.69
C HIS A 59 43.48 -19.92 -17.97
N GLY A 60 44.62 -19.21 -17.92
CA GLY A 60 45.22 -18.58 -19.09
C GLY A 60 44.61 -17.23 -19.49
N SER A 61 43.77 -16.65 -18.65
CA SER A 61 43.33 -15.25 -18.76
C SER A 61 43.29 -14.59 -17.39
N THR A 62 43.41 -13.26 -17.37
CA THR A 62 43.43 -12.46 -16.12
C THR A 62 42.01 -12.10 -15.68
N GLU A 63 41.79 -11.73 -14.40
CA GLU A 63 40.47 -11.31 -13.89
C GLU A 63 39.91 -10.06 -14.61
N ARG A 64 40.71 -9.43 -15.47
CA ARG A 64 40.36 -8.30 -16.34
C ARG A 64 39.92 -8.70 -17.74
N ASP A 65 39.90 -10.00 -18.06
CA ASP A 65 39.31 -10.49 -19.30
C ASP A 65 37.80 -10.21 -19.28
N GLU A 66 37.37 -9.43 -20.27
CA GLU A 66 36.00 -8.91 -20.39
C GLU A 66 34.97 -10.05 -20.41
N THR A 67 35.36 -11.21 -20.93
CA THR A 67 34.52 -12.41 -21.00
C THR A 67 34.27 -13.01 -19.61
N VAL A 68 35.30 -13.04 -18.76
CA VAL A 68 35.23 -13.57 -17.38
C VAL A 68 34.44 -12.64 -16.48
N GLN A 69 34.62 -11.32 -16.62
CA GLN A 69 33.87 -10.33 -15.84
C GLN A 69 32.39 -10.31 -16.21
N ARG A 70 32.04 -10.47 -17.48
CA ARG A 70 30.65 -10.55 -17.93
C ARG A 70 29.97 -11.83 -17.41
N ALA A 71 30.66 -12.97 -17.46
CA ALA A 71 30.13 -14.23 -16.92
C ALA A 71 29.96 -14.20 -15.38
N ALA A 72 30.91 -13.60 -14.64
CA ALA A 72 30.83 -13.47 -13.19
C ALA A 72 29.75 -12.47 -12.74
N THR A 73 29.55 -11.39 -13.50
CA THR A 73 28.47 -10.42 -13.25
C THR A 73 27.10 -11.06 -13.48
N TRP A 74 26.95 -11.77 -14.61
CA TRP A 74 25.73 -12.52 -14.92
C TRP A 74 25.36 -13.55 -13.82
N LEU A 75 26.34 -14.29 -13.28
CA LEU A 75 26.13 -15.24 -12.18
C LEU A 75 25.72 -14.57 -10.85
N LYS A 76 26.28 -13.39 -10.52
CA LYS A 76 25.92 -12.64 -9.30
C LYS A 76 24.53 -12.00 -9.39
N GLU A 77 24.13 -11.57 -10.57
CA GLU A 77 22.83 -10.92 -10.81
C GLU A 77 21.67 -11.93 -10.79
N ARG A 78 21.85 -13.12 -11.37
CA ARG A 78 20.80 -14.14 -11.45
C ARG A 78 20.48 -14.82 -10.11
N PHE A 79 21.42 -14.89 -9.17
CA PHE A 79 21.30 -15.72 -7.96
C PHE A 79 21.41 -14.96 -6.64
N SER A 80 21.14 -13.65 -6.64
CA SER A 80 21.25 -12.71 -5.50
C SER A 80 22.69 -12.31 -5.14
N PRO A 81 22.97 -11.03 -4.82
CA PRO A 81 24.29 -10.58 -4.34
C PRO A 81 24.69 -11.18 -2.99
N LEU A 82 23.77 -11.90 -2.33
CA LEU A 82 23.99 -12.63 -1.08
C LEU A 82 24.63 -14.00 -1.27
N ILE A 83 24.79 -14.49 -2.51
CA ILE A 83 25.53 -15.74 -2.78
C ILE A 83 26.98 -15.37 -3.15
N PRO A 84 27.97 -15.68 -2.30
CA PRO A 84 29.38 -15.47 -2.59
C PRO A 84 29.77 -16.13 -3.92
N LEU A 85 30.18 -15.33 -4.91
CA LEU A 85 30.81 -15.82 -6.14
C LEU A 85 32.32 -15.58 -6.06
N GLU A 86 33.10 -16.67 -6.02
CA GLU A 86 34.56 -16.65 -6.06
C GLU A 86 35.04 -16.88 -7.50
N VAL A 87 35.78 -15.94 -8.08
CA VAL A 87 36.46 -16.10 -9.38
C VAL A 87 37.94 -16.35 -9.10
N ARG A 88 38.56 -17.37 -9.69
CA ARG A 88 40.00 -17.62 -9.56
C ARG A 88 40.67 -17.71 -10.91
N THR A 89 41.67 -16.85 -11.14
CA THR A 89 42.56 -16.93 -12.29
C THR A 89 43.87 -17.60 -11.91
N LEU A 90 44.21 -18.71 -12.57
CA LEU A 90 45.39 -19.52 -12.26
C LEU A 90 46.50 -19.24 -13.27
N ASP A 91 47.29 -18.20 -13.03
CA ASP A 91 48.52 -17.92 -13.78
C ASP A 91 49.75 -18.49 -13.11
N ARG A 92 50.59 -19.14 -13.93
CA ARG A 92 51.84 -19.76 -13.53
C ARG A 92 52.94 -18.68 -13.49
N TRP A 93 53.30 -18.19 -12.29
CA TRP A 93 54.68 -17.97 -11.81
C TRP A 93 54.76 -16.92 -10.67
N THR A 94 55.79 -17.14 -9.83
CA THR A 94 56.39 -16.35 -8.74
C THR A 94 55.68 -16.19 -7.38
N ALA A 95 56.41 -16.70 -6.38
CA ALA A 95 56.10 -16.73 -4.96
C ALA A 95 56.33 -15.38 -4.30
N ALA A 96 55.27 -14.59 -4.17
CA ALA A 96 55.10 -13.53 -3.17
C ALA A 96 53.60 -13.15 -3.14
N MET A 97 52.74 -14.03 -2.61
CA MET A 97 51.30 -13.78 -2.64
C MET A 97 50.89 -12.75 -1.59
N LYS A 98 50.73 -11.50 -2.03
CA LYS A 98 49.77 -10.55 -1.43
C LYS A 98 48.38 -11.19 -1.48
N ARG A 99 47.80 -11.49 -0.31
CA ARG A 99 46.35 -11.56 -0.17
C ARG A 99 45.83 -10.12 -0.23
N GLU A 100 45.30 -9.67 -1.36
CA GLU A 100 44.40 -8.52 -1.34
C GLU A 100 43.08 -8.98 -0.72
N ARG A 101 42.89 -8.65 0.56
CA ARG A 101 41.56 -8.58 1.15
C ARG A 101 40.85 -7.40 0.50
N VAL A 102 39.66 -7.62 -0.04
CA VAL A 102 38.70 -6.53 -0.25
C VAL A 102 38.32 -6.02 1.14
N VAL A 103 38.84 -4.85 1.50
CA VAL A 103 38.58 -4.15 2.76
C VAL A 103 37.25 -3.40 2.65
N ASP A 104 36.35 -3.65 3.59
CA ASP A 104 35.13 -2.87 3.81
C ASP A 104 35.50 -1.48 4.35
N GLN A 105 35.33 -0.43 3.52
CA GLN A 105 35.63 0.96 3.86
C GLN A 105 34.55 1.60 4.75
N ARG A 106 34.31 1.07 5.96
CA ARG A 106 33.43 1.71 6.96
C ARG A 106 34.02 1.84 8.36
N GLN A 107 35.34 1.76 8.51
CA GLN A 107 35.99 2.12 9.76
C GLN A 107 37.00 3.26 9.54
N TRP A 108 36.74 4.36 10.26
CA TRP A 108 37.57 5.55 10.55
C TRP A 108 37.26 6.82 9.74
N SER A 109 36.47 7.73 10.34
CA SER A 109 36.63 9.17 10.11
C SER A 109 36.17 9.96 11.35
N TRP A 110 37.14 10.35 12.18
CA TRP A 110 37.03 11.48 13.10
C TRP A 110 37.10 12.76 12.26
N GLN A 111 36.11 13.64 12.31
CA GLN A 111 36.14 14.92 11.58
C GLN A 111 36.70 16.04 12.45
N SER A 112 37.96 16.40 12.21
CA SER A 112 38.53 17.71 12.50
C SER A 112 38.30 18.62 11.28
N VAL A 113 37.67 19.78 11.48
CA VAL A 113 37.44 20.78 10.42
C VAL A 113 38.68 21.65 10.28
N VAL A 114 39.28 21.68 9.09
CA VAL A 114 40.37 22.60 8.75
C VAL A 114 39.73 23.90 8.25
N LEU A 115 39.73 24.95 9.08
CA LEU A 115 39.16 26.27 8.79
C LEU A 115 39.94 27.09 7.72
N ALA A 116 40.98 26.53 7.12
CA ALA A 116 41.79 27.22 6.11
C ALA A 116 41.12 27.27 4.71
N GLU A 117 40.09 26.47 4.46
CA GLU A 117 39.44 26.41 3.12
C GLU A 117 38.29 27.40 2.93
N LEU A 118 37.91 28.16 3.96
CA LEU A 118 36.80 29.11 3.89
C LEU A 118 37.22 30.57 3.68
N PHE A 119 38.52 30.84 3.56
CA PHE A 119 39.03 32.19 3.37
C PHE A 119 40.03 32.23 2.21
N PRO A 120 39.99 33.27 1.34
CA PRO A 120 40.99 33.47 0.30
C PRO A 120 42.40 33.63 0.90
N PRO A 121 43.46 33.23 0.18
CA PRO A 121 44.84 33.25 0.68
C PRO A 121 45.38 34.67 1.02
N GLU A 122 44.66 35.74 0.68
CA GLU A 122 45.09 37.12 0.93
C GLU A 122 44.56 37.76 2.24
N ILE A 123 43.81 37.04 3.09
CA ILE A 123 43.35 37.61 4.37
C ILE A 123 44.49 37.66 5.38
N SER A 124 44.81 38.86 5.89
CA SER A 124 45.86 39.05 6.88
C SER A 124 45.54 38.33 8.21
N GLU A 125 46.57 37.76 8.85
CA GLU A 125 46.41 37.02 10.12
C GLU A 125 45.71 37.84 11.22
N ALA A 126 45.81 39.18 11.16
CA ALA A 126 45.12 40.07 12.09
C ALA A 126 43.59 40.08 11.94
N VAL A 127 43.08 39.89 10.71
CA VAL A 127 41.64 39.79 10.44
C VAL A 127 41.11 38.43 10.90
N LEU A 128 41.90 37.37 10.72
CA LEU A 128 41.55 36.03 11.20
C LEU A 128 41.53 36.00 12.74
N ASP A 129 42.50 36.63 13.40
CA ASP A 129 42.50 36.77 14.86
C ASP A 129 41.36 37.64 15.39
N HIS A 130 41.02 38.74 14.70
CA HIS A 130 39.87 39.56 15.08
C HIS A 130 38.54 38.79 14.96
N PHE A 131 38.41 37.95 13.93
CA PHE A 131 37.22 37.12 13.70
C PHE A 131 37.10 36.00 14.73
N LEU A 132 38.22 35.36 15.11
CA LEU A 132 38.24 34.29 16.12
C LEU A 132 38.02 34.82 17.54
N ILE A 133 38.56 36.01 17.86
CA ILE A 133 38.32 36.70 19.13
C ILE A 133 36.85 37.12 19.26
N ARG A 134 36.20 37.60 18.18
CA ARG A 134 34.77 37.93 18.17
C ARG A 134 33.84 36.73 18.32
N LEU A 135 34.30 35.54 17.97
CA LEU A 135 33.58 34.29 18.17
C LEU A 135 33.85 33.66 19.56
N GLY A 136 34.57 34.36 20.44
CA GLY A 136 34.80 33.96 21.83
C GLY A 136 36.02 33.05 22.06
N PHE A 137 36.90 32.88 21.07
CA PHE A 137 38.08 32.02 21.20
C PHE A 137 39.34 32.81 21.59
N ALA A 138 40.04 32.39 22.63
CA ALA A 138 41.29 33.03 23.09
C ALA A 138 42.53 32.45 22.37
N PRO A 139 43.47 33.28 21.87
CA PRO A 139 44.61 32.79 21.10
C PRO A 139 45.72 32.27 22.03
N LYS A 140 46.02 30.96 21.99
CA LYS A 140 47.23 30.40 22.62
C LYS A 140 48.02 29.52 21.64
N LYS A 141 49.23 30.03 21.31
CA LYS A 141 50.42 29.47 20.63
C LYS A 141 50.20 28.46 19.49
N ARG A 142 50.38 28.97 18.27
CA ARG A 142 50.27 28.30 16.97
C ARG A 142 51.47 27.38 16.68
N ASN A 143 51.19 26.23 16.07
CA ASN A 143 52.11 25.53 15.18
C ASN A 143 51.41 25.36 13.82
N ALA A 144 52.04 25.82 12.75
CA ALA A 144 51.40 26.32 11.53
C ALA A 144 50.84 25.26 10.55
N SER A 145 50.27 24.15 11.03
CA SER A 145 49.67 23.17 10.08
C SER A 145 48.47 22.37 10.56
N ARG A 146 48.06 22.41 11.83
CA ARG A 146 46.81 21.75 12.28
C ARG A 146 46.18 22.46 13.47
N LEU A 147 45.01 23.06 13.25
CA LEU A 147 44.10 23.50 14.31
C LEU A 147 42.99 22.45 14.44
N ALA A 148 42.92 21.78 15.59
CA ALA A 148 41.79 20.96 15.99
C ALA A 148 41.09 21.66 17.16
N ILE A 149 39.79 21.95 17.02
CA ILE A 149 38.98 22.63 18.05
C ILE A 149 37.83 21.68 18.46
N SER A 150 37.66 21.43 19.76
CA SER A 150 36.57 20.62 20.31
C SER A 150 35.35 21.49 20.67
N ALA A 151 34.18 21.13 20.16
CA ALA A 151 32.92 21.81 20.50
C ALA A 151 32.35 21.27 21.83
N SER A 152 32.75 21.87 22.95
CA SER A 152 32.11 21.66 24.25
C SER A 152 32.15 22.94 25.08
N ALA A 153 31.44 23.99 24.63
CA ALA A 153 30.99 25.11 25.47
C ALA A 153 30.23 26.15 24.62
N ILE A 154 28.90 26.10 24.56
CA ILE A 154 28.04 27.29 24.38
C ILE A 154 26.73 27.04 25.15
N SER A 155 26.49 27.82 26.20
CA SER A 155 25.22 27.92 26.91
C SER A 155 24.27 28.89 26.21
N ALA A 156 22.98 28.65 26.33
CA ALA A 156 21.93 29.52 25.83
C ALA A 156 21.87 30.82 26.65
N ASP A 157 22.04 31.96 26.00
CA ASP A 157 21.53 33.28 26.43
C ASP A 157 21.40 34.22 25.21
N ASP A 158 20.40 35.12 25.28
CA ASP A 158 19.78 35.93 24.21
C ASP A 158 20.68 36.93 23.43
N GLU A 159 22.01 36.94 23.60
CA GLU A 159 22.90 37.89 22.92
C GLU A 159 23.10 37.60 21.42
N ALA A 160 23.04 36.34 20.99
CA ALA A 160 23.24 35.97 19.58
C ALA A 160 22.15 36.53 18.64
N ILE A 161 20.94 36.74 19.17
CA ILE A 161 19.79 37.26 18.42
C ILE A 161 19.89 38.79 18.26
N MET A 162 20.34 39.49 19.31
CA MET A 162 20.60 40.94 19.25
C MET A 162 21.76 41.28 18.29
N VAL A 163 22.79 40.43 18.22
CA VAL A 163 23.91 40.62 17.27
C VAL A 163 23.47 40.43 15.81
N CYS A 164 22.54 39.51 15.53
CA CYS A 164 22.01 39.32 14.17
C CYS A 164 21.09 40.48 13.74
N ALA A 165 20.28 41.01 14.66
CA ALA A 165 19.42 42.17 14.39
C ALA A 165 20.25 43.46 14.23
N GLN A 166 21.28 43.66 15.07
CA GLN A 166 22.20 44.79 14.96
C GLN A 166 23.02 44.73 13.67
N SER A 167 23.51 43.56 13.28
CA SER A 167 24.27 43.37 12.03
C SER A 167 23.40 43.60 10.78
N LEU A 168 22.10 43.27 10.85
CA LEU A 168 21.15 43.57 9.78
C LEU A 168 20.86 45.08 9.71
N LEU A 169 20.70 45.76 10.85
CA LEU A 169 20.48 47.21 10.92
C LEU A 169 21.71 48.02 10.49
N GLU A 170 22.91 47.59 10.86
CA GLU A 170 24.17 48.20 10.41
C GLU A 170 24.39 48.02 8.91
N LYS A 171 24.02 46.86 8.35
CA LYS A 171 24.03 46.61 6.90
C LYS A 171 22.93 47.35 6.15
N LEU A 172 21.80 47.69 6.76
CA LEU A 172 20.78 48.52 6.12
C LEU A 172 21.14 50.02 6.17
N ALA A 173 21.79 50.46 7.26
CA ALA A 173 22.30 51.83 7.41
C ALA A 173 23.48 52.14 6.48
N ALA A 174 24.37 51.16 6.21
CA ALA A 174 25.50 51.30 5.31
C ALA A 174 25.11 51.53 3.83
N TYR A 175 23.85 51.28 3.45
CA TYR A 175 23.33 51.46 2.08
C TYR A 175 22.28 52.59 1.98
N GLY A 176 22.28 53.52 2.93
CA GLY A 176 21.58 54.81 2.80
C GLY A 176 20.10 54.81 3.21
N MET A 177 19.57 53.70 3.73
CA MET A 177 18.27 53.73 4.42
C MET A 177 18.47 54.31 5.81
N SER A 178 17.91 55.50 6.10
CA SER A 178 18.15 56.15 7.39
C SER A 178 17.66 55.25 8.53
N SER A 179 18.49 55.14 9.57
CA SER A 179 18.23 54.39 10.79
C SER A 179 17.00 54.86 11.59
N GLU A 180 16.27 55.85 11.09
CA GLU A 180 15.04 56.37 11.70
C GLU A 180 13.77 55.61 11.28
N ALA A 181 13.82 54.82 10.21
CA ALA A 181 12.64 54.08 9.74
C ALA A 181 12.27 52.84 10.59
N VAL A 182 13.17 52.36 11.46
CA VAL A 182 12.92 51.20 12.32
C VAL A 182 13.61 51.39 13.68
N ARG A 183 12.86 51.85 14.70
CA ARG A 183 13.34 51.80 16.09
C ARG A 183 13.00 50.43 16.71
N LEU A 184 14.02 49.74 17.20
CA LEU A 184 13.94 48.45 17.91
C LEU A 184 12.96 48.43 19.11
N SER A 185 12.60 49.60 19.64
CA SER A 185 11.75 49.75 20.83
C SER A 185 10.26 49.44 20.61
N GLN A 186 9.82 49.09 19.39
CA GLN A 186 8.40 48.86 19.07
C GLN A 186 8.11 47.45 18.53
N LEU A 187 8.97 46.49 18.84
CA LEU A 187 8.78 45.08 18.56
C LEU A 187 7.87 44.45 19.62
N VAL A 188 6.61 44.13 19.27
CA VAL A 188 5.72 43.39 20.19
C VAL A 188 5.93 41.89 19.99
N ILE A 189 6.46 41.22 21.03
CA ILE A 189 6.81 39.80 21.01
C ILE A 189 5.63 38.97 21.51
N GLY A 190 4.96 38.26 20.59
CA GLY A 190 3.98 37.22 20.90
C GLY A 190 4.58 35.82 20.80
N ARG A 191 3.94 34.82 21.43
CA ARG A 191 4.49 33.46 21.62
C ARG A 191 4.94 32.72 20.34
N ASN A 192 4.57 33.14 19.12
CA ASN A 192 5.05 32.58 17.84
C ASN A 192 4.99 33.55 16.63
N THR A 193 4.91 34.87 16.82
CA THR A 193 4.82 35.86 15.72
C THR A 193 5.45 37.20 16.09
N PHE A 194 6.10 37.86 15.11
CA PHE A 194 6.58 39.25 15.21
C PHE A 194 5.63 40.19 14.44
N ARG A 195 5.27 41.35 15.01
CA ARG A 195 4.47 42.40 14.34
C ARG A 195 5.14 43.76 14.54
N VAL A 196 5.22 44.57 13.48
CA VAL A 196 5.71 45.96 13.51
C VAL A 196 4.54 46.87 13.17
N GLU A 197 4.20 47.83 14.03
CA GLU A 197 3.15 48.83 13.75
C GLU A 197 3.74 50.06 13.03
N PRO A 198 2.95 50.79 12.21
CA PRO A 198 3.46 51.92 11.43
C PRO A 198 3.60 53.21 12.28
N LEU A 199 4.64 54.00 12.02
CA LEU A 199 4.78 55.38 12.50
C LEU A 199 3.77 56.29 11.77
N SER A 200 2.84 56.88 12.51
CA SER A 200 1.80 57.78 11.98
C SER A 200 2.24 59.23 11.76
N SER A 201 3.53 59.53 11.56
CA SER A 201 4.03 60.92 11.64
C SER A 201 4.98 61.39 10.54
N ILE A 202 5.09 60.73 9.39
CA ILE A 202 5.84 61.28 8.25
C ILE A 202 4.92 61.35 7.04
N GLY A 203 4.55 62.58 6.66
CA GLY A 203 3.66 62.88 5.56
C GLY A 203 4.22 62.41 4.23
N GLY A 204 3.62 61.36 3.68
CA GLY A 204 3.93 60.81 2.36
C GLY A 204 3.31 59.43 2.24
N THR A 205 2.48 59.24 1.21
CA THR A 205 1.78 57.98 0.93
C THR A 205 2.76 56.89 0.52
N ALA A 206 3.31 56.16 1.48
CA ALA A 206 4.06 54.92 1.24
C ALA A 206 3.10 53.70 1.28
N PRO A 207 3.29 52.69 0.41
CA PRO A 207 2.45 51.49 0.38
C PRO A 207 2.67 50.63 1.64
N LYS A 208 1.57 50.19 2.26
CA LYS A 208 1.56 49.26 3.40
C LYS A 208 2.14 47.90 2.98
N ALA A 209 3.23 47.45 3.60
CA ALA A 209 3.73 46.09 3.49
C ALA A 209 3.72 45.43 4.88
N GLU A 210 2.93 44.37 5.04
CA GLU A 210 2.98 43.49 6.22
C GLU A 210 3.96 42.33 5.95
N PHE A 211 4.78 42.00 6.95
CA PHE A 211 5.67 40.85 6.90
C PHE A 211 5.35 39.91 8.06
N VAL A 212 5.31 38.61 7.78
CA VAL A 212 5.15 37.55 8.80
C VAL A 212 6.36 36.63 8.71
N LEU A 213 7.06 36.46 9.84
CA LEU A 213 8.19 35.54 10.02
C LEU A 213 7.75 34.35 10.86
N TRP A 214 8.01 33.13 10.37
CA TRP A 214 7.66 31.88 11.04
C TRP A 214 8.90 31.15 11.56
N ARG A 215 8.87 30.74 12.83
CA ARG A 215 9.91 29.89 13.45
C ARG A 215 9.43 28.44 13.48
N ARG A 216 10.25 27.50 13.01
CA ARG A 216 10.01 26.05 13.16
C ARG A 216 10.45 25.61 14.57
N PRO A 217 9.63 24.93 15.38
CA PRO A 217 10.08 24.43 16.67
C PRO A 217 10.83 23.10 16.51
N GLY A 218 12.08 23.05 16.98
CA GLY A 218 12.78 21.80 17.34
C GLY A 218 13.92 21.35 16.42
N GLY A 219 15.13 21.89 16.64
CA GLY A 219 16.39 21.36 16.12
C GLY A 219 17.56 22.31 16.45
N ASN A 220 18.63 21.82 17.08
CA ASN A 220 19.84 22.58 17.47
C ASN A 220 20.74 22.97 16.28
N GLU A 221 20.16 23.18 15.10
CA GLU A 221 20.86 23.81 13.98
C GLU A 221 20.75 25.33 14.14
N GLY A 222 21.90 26.00 14.24
CA GLY A 222 21.96 27.44 14.25
C GLY A 222 21.17 28.06 13.08
N VAL A 223 20.59 29.22 13.35
CA VAL A 223 19.78 30.05 12.45
C VAL A 223 20.23 29.95 10.98
N ARG A 224 19.58 29.10 10.19
CA ARG A 224 19.56 29.21 8.72
C ARG A 224 18.14 28.96 8.24
N GLN A 225 17.61 29.95 7.53
CA GLN A 225 16.29 30.02 6.92
C GLN A 225 15.16 30.50 7.84
N ALA A 226 15.29 31.76 8.26
CA ALA A 226 14.11 32.62 8.36
C ALA A 226 13.64 32.93 6.93
N VAL A 227 12.42 32.51 6.56
CA VAL A 227 11.79 32.91 5.30
C VAL A 227 10.97 34.17 5.55
N LEU A 228 11.34 35.25 4.88
CA LEU A 228 10.56 36.49 4.80
C LEU A 228 9.58 36.35 3.63
N MET A 229 8.27 36.29 3.91
CA MET A 229 7.25 36.42 2.87
C MET A 229 6.93 37.90 2.67
N ALA A 230 7.32 38.46 1.53
CA ALA A 230 6.94 39.81 1.12
C ALA A 230 5.54 39.79 0.49
N GLY A 231 4.54 40.27 1.23
CA GLY A 231 3.16 40.42 0.76
C GLY A 231 2.93 41.73 0.00
N ALA A 232 3.71 42.03 -1.04
CA ALA A 232 3.49 43.20 -1.88
C ALA A 232 3.17 42.77 -3.32
N ARG A 233 1.99 43.13 -3.82
CA ARG A 233 1.61 42.97 -5.24
C ARG A 233 2.21 44.07 -6.14
N ASP A 234 3.18 44.83 -5.65
CA ASP A 234 3.87 45.88 -6.40
C ASP A 234 5.23 45.37 -6.88
N SER A 235 5.27 44.99 -8.16
CA SER A 235 6.45 44.49 -8.85
C SER A 235 7.64 45.48 -8.77
N ALA A 236 7.38 46.79 -8.65
CA ALA A 236 8.43 47.79 -8.54
C ALA A 236 9.12 47.78 -7.17
N ALA A 237 8.41 47.42 -6.11
CA ALA A 237 8.99 47.27 -4.78
C ALA A 237 9.84 45.99 -4.66
N ILE A 238 9.41 44.91 -5.30
CA ILE A 238 10.17 43.65 -5.40
C ILE A 238 11.45 43.86 -6.21
N ASN A 239 11.35 44.55 -7.35
CA ASN A 239 12.51 44.85 -8.18
C ASN A 239 13.49 45.78 -7.46
N ARG A 240 13.03 46.83 -6.76
CA ARG A 240 13.91 47.69 -5.94
C ARG A 240 14.60 46.92 -4.82
N PHE A 241 13.92 45.95 -4.19
CA PHE A 241 14.51 45.09 -3.16
C PHE A 241 15.55 44.12 -3.73
N LEU A 242 15.31 43.60 -4.95
CA LEU A 242 16.27 42.79 -5.69
C LEU A 242 17.47 43.64 -6.17
N ASP A 243 17.24 44.86 -6.65
CA ASP A 243 18.28 45.82 -7.05
C ASP A 243 19.15 46.25 -5.84
N LEU A 244 18.55 46.36 -4.65
CA LEU A 244 19.24 46.58 -3.37
C LEU A 244 20.07 45.37 -2.94
N LEU A 245 19.55 44.15 -3.09
CA LEU A 245 20.30 42.91 -2.84
C LEU A 245 21.47 42.71 -3.83
N LEU A 246 21.33 43.25 -5.04
CA LEU A 246 22.28 43.10 -6.14
C LEU A 246 23.22 44.32 -6.31
N GLY A 247 23.02 45.40 -5.55
CA GLY A 247 23.90 46.58 -5.49
C GLY A 247 23.95 47.43 -6.76
N LYS A 248 22.89 47.47 -7.57
CA LYS A 248 22.91 48.13 -8.90
C LYS A 248 22.11 49.43 -8.91
N THR A 249 22.79 50.57 -8.94
CA THR A 249 22.22 51.83 -9.43
C THR A 249 22.77 52.18 -10.81
N ALA A 250 21.84 52.49 -11.72
CA ALA A 250 21.96 53.23 -12.99
C ALA A 250 22.67 52.60 -14.22
N HIS A 251 21.81 52.07 -15.09
CA HIS A 251 21.65 52.29 -16.54
C HIS A 251 22.56 51.68 -17.64
N ASP A 252 21.79 51.07 -18.55
CA ASP A 252 21.94 50.84 -19.99
C ASP A 252 22.85 49.71 -20.49
N GLY A 253 22.20 48.65 -20.97
CA GLY A 253 22.81 47.55 -21.71
C GLY A 253 22.51 46.20 -21.08
N GLU A 254 21.77 45.37 -21.81
CA GLU A 254 21.37 44.01 -21.48
C GLU A 254 22.37 43.29 -20.58
N SER A 255 21.97 43.08 -19.33
CA SER A 255 22.78 42.37 -18.35
C SER A 255 22.13 41.02 -18.04
N GLU A 256 22.66 39.96 -18.66
CA GLU A 256 22.55 38.61 -18.11
C GLU A 256 23.12 38.61 -16.69
N ILE A 257 22.31 38.18 -15.73
CA ILE A 257 22.74 37.98 -14.34
C ILE A 257 23.21 36.53 -14.20
N LEU A 258 24.53 36.39 -13.99
CA LEU A 258 25.18 35.23 -13.37
C LEU A 258 24.81 35.19 -11.87
N LEU A 259 23.96 34.23 -11.50
CA LEU A 259 23.88 33.68 -10.14
C LEU A 259 24.49 32.27 -10.19
N ASP A 260 25.80 32.20 -10.01
CA ASP A 260 26.50 30.95 -9.68
C ASP A 260 26.28 30.64 -8.20
N GLY A 261 25.78 29.44 -7.91
CA GLY A 261 25.72 28.90 -6.54
C GLY A 261 24.43 28.22 -6.11
N LEU A 262 23.75 27.46 -6.98
CA LEU A 262 23.22 26.12 -6.67
C LEU A 262 22.84 25.41 -7.98
N VAL A 263 23.88 25.12 -8.75
CA VAL A 263 23.92 24.43 -10.04
C VAL A 263 24.15 22.93 -9.78
N TRP A 264 23.07 22.12 -9.75
CA TRP A 264 22.66 21.20 -10.83
C TRP A 264 23.86 20.51 -11.62
N PRO A 265 23.96 19.15 -11.82
CA PRO A 265 24.51 18.63 -13.12
C PRO A 265 24.07 17.20 -13.62
N ALA A 266 23.58 16.99 -14.89
CA ALA A 266 23.28 15.77 -15.75
C ALA A 266 23.11 16.19 -17.20
N ALA A 267 23.87 15.46 -18.01
CA ALA A 267 23.89 15.37 -19.46
C ALA A 267 24.87 16.40 -20.04
N ARG A 268 25.61 16.17 -21.11
CA ARG A 268 25.57 15.24 -22.25
C ARG A 268 27.00 14.98 -22.74
N ARG A 269 27.18 14.15 -23.79
CA ARG A 269 27.67 14.57 -25.15
C ARG A 269 27.70 13.37 -26.15
N PRO A 270 27.95 13.53 -27.49
CA PRO A 270 26.95 13.89 -28.52
C PRO A 270 27.14 13.09 -29.86
N THR A 271 26.34 13.35 -30.90
CA THR A 271 26.91 13.77 -32.21
C THR A 271 25.86 14.57 -33.01
N VAL A 272 26.26 15.77 -33.41
CA VAL A 272 25.56 16.66 -34.34
C VAL A 272 26.23 16.53 -35.69
N ALA A 273 25.46 16.51 -36.77
CA ALA A 273 25.81 17.21 -38.01
C ALA A 273 24.50 17.65 -38.68
N VAL A 274 24.38 18.95 -38.90
CA VAL A 274 23.39 19.60 -39.76
C VAL A 274 24.19 20.21 -40.93
N PRO A 275 23.65 20.21 -42.15
CA PRO A 275 23.87 21.36 -43.03
C PRO A 275 22.59 22.16 -43.23
N LEU A 276 22.81 23.46 -43.20
CA LEU A 276 21.91 24.58 -43.39
C LEU A 276 21.15 24.53 -44.71
N ASN A 277 19.94 25.11 -44.69
CA ASN A 277 19.03 25.44 -45.81
C ASN A 277 17.96 24.40 -46.16
N VAL A 278 16.79 24.45 -45.50
CA VAL A 278 15.49 24.29 -46.19
C VAL A 278 14.43 25.18 -45.53
N THR A 279 13.77 25.97 -46.35
CA THR A 279 12.93 27.14 -46.07
C THR A 279 11.43 26.84 -46.08
N ASP A 280 10.99 25.68 -45.57
CA ASP A 280 9.56 25.36 -45.60
C ASP A 280 9.01 25.04 -44.20
N VAL A 281 8.25 26.00 -43.66
CA VAL A 281 7.68 26.02 -42.29
C VAL A 281 6.36 25.24 -42.23
N SER A 282 6.02 24.49 -43.28
CA SER A 282 4.74 23.78 -43.40
C SER A 282 4.73 22.38 -42.75
N ALA A 283 5.89 21.78 -42.47
CA ALA A 283 5.98 20.49 -41.76
C ALA A 283 6.56 20.66 -40.33
N THR A 284 5.75 20.33 -39.31
CA THR A 284 6.13 20.31 -37.88
C THR A 284 6.98 19.08 -37.50
N ILE A 285 7.24 18.20 -38.45
CA ILE A 285 8.05 16.99 -38.31
C ILE A 285 8.97 16.92 -39.52
N TRP A 286 10.27 17.08 -39.25
CA TRP A 286 11.34 16.87 -40.20
C TRP A 286 11.61 15.37 -40.39
N VAL A 287 11.87 14.97 -41.62
CA VAL A 287 12.21 13.59 -41.98
C VAL A 287 13.61 13.58 -42.58
N ASP A 288 14.53 12.85 -41.95
CA ASP A 288 15.88 12.56 -42.43
C ASP A 288 15.83 11.46 -43.50
N PRO A 289 15.98 11.81 -44.78
CA PRO A 289 15.89 10.84 -45.86
C PRO A 289 17.05 9.83 -45.82
N SER A 290 18.19 10.21 -45.23
CA SER A 290 19.40 9.40 -45.17
C SER A 290 19.36 8.31 -44.09
N ARG A 291 18.55 8.51 -43.05
CA ARG A 291 18.34 7.53 -41.96
C ARG A 291 17.08 6.70 -42.16
N CYS A 292 16.16 7.14 -43.00
CA CYS A 292 14.89 6.44 -43.22
C CYS A 292 15.12 5.08 -43.89
N THR A 293 14.70 4.00 -43.21
CA THR A 293 14.75 2.63 -43.75
C THR A 293 13.61 2.31 -44.71
N ARG A 294 12.74 3.29 -45.00
CA ARG A 294 11.56 3.15 -45.89
C ARG A 294 10.58 2.05 -45.46
N CYS A 295 10.50 1.76 -44.17
CA CYS A 295 9.67 0.70 -43.61
C CYS A 295 8.16 1.00 -43.58
N GLY A 296 7.75 2.26 -43.76
CA GLY A 296 6.33 2.66 -43.85
C GLY A 296 5.54 2.68 -42.53
N LEU A 297 6.15 2.30 -41.39
CA LEU A 297 5.49 2.26 -40.09
C LEU A 297 4.81 3.58 -39.70
N CYS A 298 5.48 4.69 -39.95
CA CYS A 298 4.98 6.05 -39.75
C CYS A 298 3.67 6.38 -40.49
N ALA A 299 3.45 5.79 -41.66
CA ALA A 299 2.20 5.94 -42.39
C ALA A 299 1.10 5.05 -41.78
N SER A 300 1.47 3.83 -41.38
CA SER A 300 0.53 2.87 -40.77
C SER A 300 0.03 3.27 -39.39
N CYS A 301 0.87 3.94 -38.58
CA CYS A 301 0.51 4.40 -37.24
C CYS A 301 -0.15 5.78 -37.22
N CYS A 302 -0.21 6.48 -38.36
CA CYS A 302 -0.76 7.83 -38.42
C CYS A 302 -2.30 7.79 -38.28
N PRO A 303 -2.88 8.28 -37.16
CA PRO A 303 -4.32 8.20 -36.93
C PRO A 303 -5.14 9.11 -37.87
N ALA A 304 -4.49 10.12 -38.46
CA ALA A 304 -5.11 11.05 -39.41
C ALA A 304 -4.96 10.63 -40.88
N ALA A 305 -4.22 9.54 -41.13
CA ALA A 305 -3.79 9.11 -42.46
C ALA A 305 -3.21 10.26 -43.31
N CYS A 306 -2.42 11.14 -42.68
CA CYS A 306 -1.83 12.33 -43.32
C CYS A 306 -0.35 12.14 -43.70
N VAL A 307 0.20 10.94 -43.52
CA VAL A 307 1.57 10.59 -43.90
C VAL A 307 1.50 9.73 -45.16
N ALA A 308 1.88 10.31 -46.30
CA ALA A 308 2.06 9.60 -47.56
C ALA A 308 3.50 9.09 -47.66
N LEU A 309 3.75 8.08 -48.51
CA LEU A 309 5.10 7.58 -48.78
C LEU A 309 5.47 7.90 -50.23
N ASN A 310 6.44 8.79 -50.43
CA ASN A 310 6.99 9.14 -51.74
C ASN A 310 8.37 8.50 -51.90
N ASP A 311 8.52 7.57 -52.85
CA ASP A 311 9.70 6.68 -52.97
C ASP A 311 10.08 5.97 -51.66
N GLY A 312 9.07 5.63 -50.86
CA GLY A 312 9.21 4.99 -49.55
C GLY A 312 9.63 5.93 -48.42
N ILE A 313 9.86 7.21 -48.70
CA ILE A 313 10.21 8.23 -47.69
C ILE A 313 8.92 8.95 -47.25
N PRO A 314 8.69 9.14 -45.94
CA PRO A 314 7.49 9.78 -45.42
C PRO A 314 7.39 11.24 -45.83
N ASP A 315 6.27 11.60 -46.45
CA ASP A 315 5.86 12.97 -46.75
C ASP A 315 4.57 13.28 -45.96
N ILE A 316 4.57 14.37 -45.21
CA ILE A 316 3.53 14.65 -44.21
C ILE A 316 2.74 15.88 -44.63
N ASP A 317 1.44 15.71 -44.86
CA ASP A 317 0.53 16.83 -45.04
C ASP A 317 0.31 17.55 -43.70
N GLY A 318 1.06 18.63 -43.48
CA GLY A 318 1.03 19.44 -42.27
C GLY A 318 -0.34 20.08 -41.98
N SER A 319 -1.22 20.24 -42.98
CA SER A 319 -2.55 20.82 -42.83
C SER A 319 -3.58 19.84 -42.24
N ARG A 320 -3.36 18.54 -42.47
CA ARG A 320 -4.17 17.44 -41.93
C ARG A 320 -3.52 16.74 -40.73
N CYS A 321 -2.26 17.04 -40.48
CA CYS A 321 -1.49 16.49 -39.37
C CYS A 321 -2.07 16.93 -38.03
N LEU A 322 -2.55 15.97 -37.23
CA LEU A 322 -3.04 16.18 -35.87
C LEU A 322 -1.93 16.51 -34.87
N ARG A 323 -0.65 16.46 -35.30
CA ARG A 323 0.53 16.68 -34.45
C ARG A 323 0.56 15.73 -33.24
N CYS A 324 0.10 14.50 -33.43
CA CYS A 324 0.15 13.44 -32.41
C CYS A 324 1.56 12.86 -32.21
N TYR A 325 2.43 12.99 -33.21
CA TYR A 325 3.81 12.49 -33.27
C TYR A 325 3.96 10.95 -33.22
N ASP A 326 2.87 10.20 -33.41
CA ASP A 326 2.90 8.73 -33.46
C ASP A 326 3.84 8.21 -34.57
N CYS A 327 3.96 8.95 -35.67
CA CYS A 327 4.88 8.64 -36.77
C CYS A 327 6.36 8.81 -36.40
N VAL A 328 6.66 9.70 -35.46
CA VAL A 328 8.02 9.91 -34.92
C VAL A 328 8.39 8.75 -34.01
N GLU A 329 7.48 8.36 -33.10
CA GLU A 329 7.69 7.26 -32.14
C GLU A 329 7.73 5.89 -32.83
N ALA A 330 6.93 5.69 -33.89
CA ALA A 330 6.95 4.45 -34.66
C ALA A 330 8.16 4.32 -35.58
N CYS A 331 9.01 5.36 -35.72
CA CYS A 331 10.17 5.33 -36.60
C CYS A 331 11.32 4.56 -35.93
N PRO A 332 11.68 3.35 -36.38
CA PRO A 332 12.62 2.46 -35.67
C PRO A 332 14.08 2.93 -35.70
N VAL A 333 14.36 3.98 -36.46
CA VAL A 333 15.70 4.51 -36.74
C VAL A 333 15.81 6.01 -36.49
N ASP A 334 14.77 6.60 -35.89
CA ASP A 334 14.67 8.03 -35.59
C ASP A 334 14.97 8.92 -36.80
N ALA A 335 14.48 8.49 -37.98
CA ALA A 335 14.54 9.29 -39.20
C ALA A 335 13.54 10.45 -39.14
N MET A 336 12.46 10.34 -38.39
CA MET A 336 11.47 11.42 -38.23
C MET A 336 11.71 12.15 -36.91
N ARG A 337 11.65 13.48 -36.92
CA ARG A 337 11.89 14.32 -35.74
C ARG A 337 11.00 15.55 -35.75
N PRO A 338 10.50 16.04 -34.61
CA PRO A 338 9.80 17.33 -34.57
C PRO A 338 10.77 18.46 -34.95
N THR A 339 10.30 19.46 -35.67
CA THR A 339 11.02 20.73 -35.82
C THR A 339 10.75 21.59 -34.59
N TYR A 340 11.79 21.85 -33.79
CA TYR A 340 11.70 22.74 -32.63
C TYR A 340 12.13 24.14 -33.05
N ALA A 341 11.30 25.14 -32.78
CA ALA A 341 11.68 26.54 -32.92
C ALA A 341 12.74 26.92 -31.87
N GLU A 342 13.65 27.80 -32.26
CA GLU A 342 14.83 28.23 -31.52
C GLU A 342 14.47 28.91 -30.19
N ASP A 343 14.53 28.19 -29.07
CA ASP A 343 14.82 28.83 -27.79
C ASP A 343 15.97 28.12 -27.04
N GLY A 344 17.10 28.81 -26.94
CA GLY A 344 18.33 28.31 -26.30
C GLY A 344 18.17 27.92 -24.83
N ALA A 345 17.08 28.35 -24.18
CA ALA A 345 16.74 28.01 -22.80
C ALA A 345 16.42 26.52 -22.59
N THR A 346 15.93 25.83 -23.63
CA THR A 346 15.58 24.42 -23.56
C THR A 346 16.83 23.52 -23.60
N LEU A 347 17.87 23.93 -24.31
CA LEU A 347 19.12 23.16 -24.45
C LEU A 347 19.98 23.21 -23.18
N ALA A 348 20.00 24.35 -22.49
CA ALA A 348 20.78 24.56 -21.27
C ALA A 348 20.19 23.81 -20.05
N ARG A 349 18.87 23.60 -20.00
CA ARG A 349 18.19 22.90 -18.90
C ARG A 349 18.41 21.39 -18.88
N ILE A 350 18.71 20.78 -20.03
CA ILE A 350 18.83 19.32 -20.15
C ILE A 350 20.20 18.82 -19.66
N LEU A 351 21.22 19.69 -19.58
CA LEU A 351 22.62 19.35 -19.28
C LEU A 351 22.95 19.27 -17.77
N VAL A 352 21.95 19.38 -16.88
CA VAL A 352 22.21 19.77 -15.50
C VAL A 352 21.54 18.92 -14.34
N HIS A 353 21.09 17.66 -14.53
CA HIS A 353 20.48 16.74 -13.49
C HIS A 353 20.96 15.29 -12.96
N ARG A 354 22.21 14.80 -12.90
CA ARG A 354 22.69 13.45 -12.42
C ARG A 354 24.15 13.44 -11.85
N PRO A 355 24.33 13.40 -10.51
CA PRO A 355 25.67 13.39 -9.90
C PRO A 355 26.39 12.03 -9.76
N ASN A 356 25.75 10.86 -9.91
CA ASN A 356 26.40 9.56 -9.53
C ASN A 356 26.82 8.65 -10.69
N TRP A 357 26.76 9.14 -11.92
CA TRP A 357 27.19 8.41 -13.12
C TRP A 357 28.64 8.76 -13.53
N LEU A 358 29.09 10.00 -13.27
CA LEU A 358 30.35 10.53 -13.81
C LEU A 358 31.59 9.92 -13.15
N SER A 359 31.49 9.50 -11.89
CA SER A 359 32.56 8.79 -11.16
C SER A 359 32.86 7.39 -11.71
N ARG A 360 31.89 6.75 -12.36
CA ARG A 360 32.04 5.43 -13.02
C ARG A 360 32.66 5.53 -14.42
N LEU A 361 32.56 6.70 -15.07
CA LEU A 361 33.15 6.97 -16.38
C LEU A 361 34.58 7.52 -16.32
N LEU A 362 35.00 8.07 -15.16
CA LEU A 362 36.31 8.70 -14.93
C LEU A 362 37.28 7.91 -14.03
N GLY A 363 36.87 6.75 -13.49
CA GLY A 363 37.77 5.85 -12.76
C GLY A 363 38.22 6.30 -11.36
N TRP A 364 37.34 6.93 -10.57
CA TRP A 364 37.67 7.37 -9.19
C TRP A 364 37.02 6.53 -8.07
N PRO A 365 37.72 6.34 -6.92
CA PRO A 365 37.33 5.38 -5.89
C PRO A 365 36.47 6.03 -4.80
N GLY A 366 35.15 5.81 -4.82
CA GLY A 366 34.22 6.30 -3.79
C GLY A 366 33.14 5.27 -3.45
N GLY A 367 32.93 5.03 -2.15
CA GLY A 367 32.20 3.90 -1.56
C GLY A 367 30.70 3.81 -1.89
N VAL A 368 30.22 2.57 -1.99
CA VAL A 368 28.90 2.18 -2.50
C VAL A 368 27.93 1.89 -1.34
N SER A 369 26.71 2.43 -1.40
CA SER A 369 25.55 1.94 -0.63
C SER A 369 24.44 1.53 -1.63
N PRO A 370 23.98 0.27 -1.66
CA PRO A 370 22.94 -0.17 -2.59
C PRO A 370 21.54 0.10 -2.04
N ALA A 371 20.70 0.75 -2.83
CA ALA A 371 19.25 0.73 -2.66
C ALA A 371 18.73 -0.71 -2.86
N PRO A 372 17.71 -1.16 -2.12
CA PRO A 372 16.99 -2.37 -2.49
C PRO A 372 16.27 -2.07 -3.81
N PHE A 373 16.47 -2.93 -4.82
CA PHE A 373 16.11 -2.78 -6.24
C PHE A 373 17.15 -2.00 -7.09
N PRO A 374 17.93 -2.69 -7.96
CA PRO A 374 18.65 -2.03 -9.05
C PRO A 374 17.70 -1.66 -10.21
N PRO A 375 17.94 -0.54 -10.93
CA PRO A 375 17.20 -0.13 -12.15
C PRO A 375 17.38 -1.03 -13.37
N SER A 376 17.95 -2.23 -13.25
CA SER A 376 18.31 -3.08 -14.40
C SER A 376 17.09 -3.69 -15.12
N TYR A 377 15.91 -3.70 -14.49
CA TYR A 377 14.64 -4.09 -15.13
C TYR A 377 14.08 -3.02 -16.06
N LEU A 378 14.63 -1.80 -16.02
CA LEU A 378 14.25 -0.66 -16.86
C LEU A 378 15.09 -0.55 -18.15
N LEU A 379 15.98 -1.52 -18.43
CA LEU A 379 16.80 -1.53 -19.65
C LEU A 379 16.16 -2.42 -20.73
N PRO A 380 16.17 -1.97 -22.00
CA PRO A 380 15.40 -2.59 -23.07
C PRO A 380 15.87 -4.01 -23.40
N LYS A 381 14.90 -4.91 -23.56
CA LYS A 381 14.85 -5.72 -24.76
C LYS A 381 13.86 -5.00 -25.66
N SER A 382 14.33 -4.33 -26.71
CA SER A 382 13.43 -4.03 -27.81
C SER A 382 12.92 -5.39 -28.30
N PRO A 383 11.62 -5.68 -28.33
CA PRO A 383 11.17 -6.94 -28.88
C PRO A 383 11.46 -6.89 -30.37
N ALA A 384 12.53 -7.56 -30.79
CA ALA A 384 12.70 -7.93 -32.20
C ALA A 384 11.58 -8.90 -32.63
N GLU A 385 10.86 -9.47 -31.66
CA GLU A 385 9.80 -10.46 -31.79
C GLU A 385 8.58 -10.05 -30.93
N PRO A 386 7.34 -10.39 -31.35
CA PRO A 386 6.12 -10.06 -30.61
C PRO A 386 6.13 -10.63 -29.16
N PRO A 387 5.70 -9.85 -28.14
CA PRO A 387 5.71 -10.28 -26.74
C PRO A 387 4.79 -11.49 -26.52
N GLN A 388 5.29 -12.52 -25.84
CA GLN A 388 4.55 -13.74 -25.50
C GLN A 388 3.94 -13.68 -24.10
N VAL A 389 4.54 -12.88 -23.20
CA VAL A 389 4.10 -12.73 -21.81
C VAL A 389 3.91 -11.27 -21.48
N ILE A 390 2.68 -10.90 -21.09
CA ILE A 390 2.30 -9.51 -20.80
C ILE A 390 1.66 -9.43 -19.43
N LEU A 391 2.15 -8.51 -18.60
CA LEU A 391 1.60 -8.18 -17.30
C LEU A 391 0.82 -6.86 -17.39
N GLY A 392 -0.51 -6.93 -17.31
CA GLY A 392 -1.39 -5.77 -17.24
C GLY A 392 -1.59 -5.31 -15.81
N LEU A 393 -1.56 -3.99 -15.57
CA LEU A 393 -1.68 -3.39 -14.25
C LEU A 393 -2.72 -2.27 -14.25
N ALA A 394 -3.64 -2.35 -13.28
CA ALA A 394 -4.52 -1.25 -12.90
C ALA A 394 -3.90 -0.56 -11.69
N ILE A 395 -3.12 0.50 -11.91
CA ILE A 395 -2.44 1.25 -10.84
C ILE A 395 -2.45 2.77 -11.04
N GLY A 396 -3.00 3.25 -12.17
CA GLY A 396 -3.30 4.67 -12.40
C GLY A 396 -4.62 5.14 -11.77
N THR A 397 -5.29 4.26 -11.02
CA THR A 397 -6.67 4.41 -10.57
C THR A 397 -6.74 4.99 -9.16
N GLN A 398 -7.81 5.71 -8.85
CA GLN A 398 -8.01 6.20 -7.47
C GLN A 398 -8.28 5.03 -6.51
N GLN A 399 -8.91 3.97 -7.00
CA GLN A 399 -9.30 2.79 -6.23
C GLN A 399 -9.08 1.51 -7.07
N GLU A 400 -9.16 0.34 -6.43
CA GLU A 400 -9.28 -0.97 -7.10
C GLU A 400 -8.04 -1.40 -7.90
N HIS A 401 -6.85 -1.29 -7.28
CA HIS A 401 -5.63 -1.81 -7.89
C HIS A 401 -5.75 -3.30 -8.21
N ALA A 402 -5.31 -3.70 -9.41
CA ALA A 402 -5.37 -5.08 -9.87
C ALA A 402 -4.21 -5.42 -10.81
N ALA A 403 -3.97 -6.72 -10.99
CA ALA A 403 -3.05 -7.25 -12.00
C ALA A 403 -3.75 -8.30 -12.87
N ALA A 404 -3.29 -8.43 -14.11
CA ALA A 404 -3.69 -9.47 -15.05
C ALA A 404 -2.46 -10.01 -15.79
N LEU A 405 -2.42 -11.32 -16.00
CA LEU A 405 -1.33 -11.99 -16.72
C LEU A 405 -1.87 -12.60 -18.01
N TRP A 406 -1.30 -12.17 -19.13
CA TRP A 406 -1.54 -12.75 -20.45
C TRP A 406 -0.29 -13.51 -20.91
N LYS A 407 -0.48 -14.70 -21.48
CA LYS A 407 0.60 -15.57 -21.94
C LYS A 407 0.15 -16.40 -23.15
N ASP A 408 0.98 -16.46 -24.18
CA ASP A 408 0.82 -17.36 -25.33
C ASP A 408 -0.60 -17.34 -25.93
N GLY A 409 -1.16 -16.13 -26.13
CA GLY A 409 -2.49 -15.97 -26.71
C GLY A 409 -3.65 -16.02 -25.72
N LYS A 410 -3.43 -16.25 -24.42
CA LYS A 410 -4.49 -16.47 -23.43
C LYS A 410 -4.33 -15.62 -22.18
N LEU A 411 -5.47 -15.18 -21.61
CA LEU A 411 -5.52 -14.63 -20.26
C LEU A 411 -5.34 -15.78 -19.25
N VAL A 412 -4.23 -15.77 -18.51
CA VAL A 412 -3.87 -16.83 -17.56
C VAL A 412 -4.54 -16.62 -16.21
N GLY A 413 -4.64 -15.36 -15.77
CA GLY A 413 -5.25 -15.01 -14.50
C GLY A 413 -5.33 -13.50 -14.30
N ALA A 414 -6.14 -13.09 -13.34
CA ALA A 414 -6.32 -11.71 -12.90
C ALA A 414 -6.80 -11.69 -11.45
N ILE A 415 -6.31 -10.73 -10.66
CA ILE A 415 -6.72 -10.59 -9.26
C ILE A 415 -6.65 -9.14 -8.79
N GLU A 416 -7.64 -8.74 -7.99
CA GLU A 416 -7.68 -7.44 -7.32
C GLU A 416 -6.80 -7.49 -6.04
N GLU A 417 -5.99 -6.46 -5.83
CA GLU A 417 -5.08 -6.37 -4.67
C GLU A 417 -5.87 -6.35 -3.34
N GLU A 418 -7.11 -5.83 -3.35
CA GLU A 418 -8.00 -5.85 -2.17
C GLU A 418 -8.26 -7.27 -1.64
N ARG A 419 -8.30 -8.28 -2.53
CA ARG A 419 -8.53 -9.68 -2.12
C ARG A 419 -7.38 -10.20 -1.25
N LEU A 420 -6.17 -9.71 -1.47
CA LEU A 420 -4.94 -10.20 -0.85
C LEU A 420 -4.52 -9.36 0.37
N ASN A 421 -4.70 -8.04 0.31
CA ASN A 421 -4.35 -7.17 1.43
C ASN A 421 -5.50 -6.98 2.45
N ARG A 422 -6.69 -7.52 2.13
CA ARG A 422 -7.92 -7.47 2.94
C ARG A 422 -8.43 -6.05 3.22
N ARG A 423 -8.01 -5.05 2.43
CA ARG A 423 -8.51 -3.67 2.46
C ARG A 423 -9.40 -3.43 1.27
N ARG A 424 -10.68 -3.17 1.54
CA ARG A 424 -11.69 -2.94 0.51
C ARG A 424 -11.45 -1.63 -0.23
N HIS A 425 -11.66 -1.64 -1.55
CA HIS A 425 -11.41 -0.54 -2.47
C HIS A 425 -9.96 -0.04 -2.43
N TYR A 426 -9.01 -0.98 -2.26
CA TYR A 426 -7.60 -0.63 -2.17
C TYR A 426 -7.12 0.07 -3.45
N GLY A 427 -6.68 1.31 -3.28
CA GLY A 427 -6.01 2.14 -4.26
C GLY A 427 -5.35 3.30 -3.53
N TRP A 428 -5.28 4.46 -4.15
CA TRP A 428 -4.61 5.63 -3.58
C TRP A 428 -5.53 6.34 -2.56
N SER A 429 -5.00 6.70 -1.37
CA SER A 429 -5.80 7.26 -0.26
C SER A 429 -6.14 8.75 -0.47
N PRO A 430 -7.37 9.21 -0.19
CA PRO A 430 -7.77 10.63 -0.21
C PRO A 430 -7.14 11.50 0.89
N GLU A 431 -6.39 10.92 1.84
CA GLU A 431 -5.54 11.71 2.76
C GLU A 431 -4.30 12.26 2.02
N GLY A 432 -3.96 11.66 0.89
CA GLY A 432 -3.24 12.32 -0.20
C GLY A 432 -4.26 13.13 -1.00
N ARG A 433 -3.94 14.40 -1.26
CA ARG A 433 -4.80 15.44 -1.87
C ARG A 433 -5.82 14.87 -2.89
N PRO A 434 -7.12 15.22 -2.80
CA PRO A 434 -8.12 14.85 -3.81
C PRO A 434 -7.65 15.19 -5.22
N GLY A 435 -7.78 14.23 -6.15
CA GLY A 435 -7.37 14.40 -7.55
C GLY A 435 -5.90 14.06 -7.85
N VAL A 436 -5.18 13.43 -6.91
CA VAL A 436 -3.81 12.99 -7.14
C VAL A 436 -3.75 11.48 -7.45
N THR A 437 -3.38 11.09 -8.67
CA THR A 437 -3.03 9.70 -9.03
C THR A 437 -1.50 9.52 -9.05
N VAL A 438 -0.98 8.31 -9.28
CA VAL A 438 0.45 8.06 -9.62
C VAL A 438 0.87 8.83 -10.86
N GLY A 439 -0.11 9.14 -11.71
CA GLY A 439 0.00 10.19 -12.67
C GLY A 439 0.53 11.44 -11.98
N VAL A 440 -0.25 12.03 -11.04
CA VAL A 440 -0.37 13.45 -10.53
C VAL A 440 0.72 13.92 -9.60
N ASP A 441 1.23 13.05 -8.74
CA ASP A 441 2.31 13.43 -7.85
C ASP A 441 3.67 12.94 -8.37
N PRO A 442 4.58 13.84 -8.80
CA PRO A 442 5.93 13.45 -9.21
C PRO A 442 6.79 12.93 -8.04
N THR A 443 6.28 12.90 -6.80
CA THR A 443 6.97 12.34 -5.63
C THR A 443 6.63 10.87 -5.34
N VAL A 444 5.55 10.34 -5.93
CA VAL A 444 5.18 8.92 -5.79
C VAL A 444 5.90 8.12 -6.87
N MET A 445 6.74 7.18 -6.44
CA MET A 445 7.46 6.29 -7.36
C MET A 445 6.50 5.23 -7.91
N LEU A 446 6.61 4.85 -9.19
CA LEU A 446 5.74 3.83 -9.79
C LEU A 446 5.76 2.55 -8.95
N GLU A 447 6.93 2.21 -8.40
CA GLU A 447 7.25 1.11 -7.49
C GLU A 447 6.40 1.06 -6.21
N GLU A 448 5.92 2.20 -5.73
CA GLU A 448 5.03 2.32 -4.57
C GLU A 448 3.57 2.02 -4.92
N ALA A 449 3.21 2.12 -6.20
CA ALA A 449 1.88 1.88 -6.71
C ALA A 449 1.63 0.45 -7.21
N PHE A 450 2.67 -0.36 -7.42
CA PHE A 450 2.51 -1.74 -7.89
C PHE A 450 1.66 -2.56 -6.92
N CYS A 451 0.69 -3.30 -7.48
CA CYS A 451 -0.07 -4.35 -6.81
C CYS A 451 0.80 -5.60 -6.56
N ARG A 452 1.78 -5.46 -5.67
CA ARG A 452 2.85 -6.43 -5.44
C ARG A 452 2.33 -7.83 -5.06
N ARG A 453 1.23 -7.92 -4.31
CA ARG A 453 0.66 -9.22 -3.91
C ARG A 453 -0.02 -9.87 -5.10
N ALA A 454 -0.80 -9.11 -5.86
CA ALA A 454 -1.48 -9.59 -7.05
C ALA A 454 -0.49 -10.16 -8.07
N ILE A 455 0.58 -9.41 -8.36
CA ILE A 455 1.64 -9.84 -9.28
C ILE A 455 2.31 -11.13 -8.80
N ARG A 456 2.64 -11.22 -7.50
CA ARG A 456 3.28 -12.40 -6.93
C ARG A 456 2.41 -13.64 -7.06
N VAL A 457 1.11 -13.52 -6.77
CA VAL A 457 0.17 -14.64 -6.88
C VAL A 457 0.10 -15.12 -8.34
N LEU A 458 -0.14 -14.20 -9.29
CA LEU A 458 -0.29 -14.57 -10.70
C LEU A 458 0.97 -15.21 -11.29
N LEU A 459 2.15 -14.64 -11.01
CA LEU A 459 3.42 -15.19 -11.48
C LEU A 459 3.72 -16.53 -10.80
N GLY A 460 3.46 -16.64 -9.49
CA GLY A 460 3.63 -17.89 -8.74
C GLY A 460 2.78 -19.03 -9.27
N GLU A 461 1.50 -18.77 -9.57
CA GLU A 461 0.58 -19.77 -10.17
C GLU A 461 0.99 -20.16 -11.58
N ALA A 462 1.54 -19.22 -12.35
CA ALA A 462 2.06 -19.50 -13.68
C ALA A 462 3.43 -20.22 -13.66
N GLY A 463 4.06 -20.38 -12.48
CA GLY A 463 5.42 -20.90 -12.34
C GLY A 463 6.48 -19.98 -12.97
N MET A 464 6.23 -18.68 -12.96
CA MET A 464 7.02 -17.65 -13.63
C MET A 464 7.59 -16.65 -12.64
N THR A 465 8.58 -15.91 -13.10
CA THR A 465 9.17 -14.76 -12.42
C THR A 465 8.91 -13.50 -13.24
N LEU A 466 9.20 -12.33 -12.68
CA LEU A 466 9.04 -11.07 -13.41
C LEU A 466 10.00 -10.99 -14.62
N ASP A 467 11.12 -11.72 -14.59
CA ASP A 467 12.08 -11.79 -15.71
C ASP A 467 11.49 -12.44 -16.97
N ASP A 468 10.50 -13.32 -16.77
CA ASP A 468 9.79 -14.02 -17.84
C ASP A 468 8.70 -13.14 -18.49
N VAL A 469 8.47 -11.93 -17.98
CA VAL A 469 7.52 -10.95 -18.55
C VAL A 469 8.21 -10.13 -19.64
N ASP A 470 7.66 -10.17 -20.85
CA ASP A 470 8.16 -9.44 -22.01
C ASP A 470 7.73 -7.97 -21.99
N LEU A 471 6.49 -7.71 -21.55
CA LEU A 471 5.90 -6.37 -21.54
C LEU A 471 5.02 -6.15 -20.32
N ILE A 472 5.14 -4.98 -19.70
CA ILE A 472 4.23 -4.50 -18.66
C ILE A 472 3.33 -3.43 -19.28
N ALA A 473 2.02 -3.62 -19.21
CA ALA A 473 1.03 -2.68 -19.71
C ALA A 473 0.28 -2.02 -18.54
N ILE A 474 0.23 -0.69 -18.52
CA ILE A 474 -0.38 0.08 -17.41
C ILE A 474 -1.52 0.93 -17.96
N ASN A 475 -2.63 0.99 -17.22
CA ASN A 475 -3.75 1.88 -17.50
C ASN A 475 -3.42 3.35 -17.12
N ALA A 476 -2.74 4.06 -18.01
CA ALA A 476 -2.42 5.46 -17.81
C ALA A 476 -2.10 6.13 -19.15
N ILE A 477 -2.17 7.47 -19.17
CA ILE A 477 -1.56 8.26 -20.25
C ILE A 477 -0.08 8.55 -19.98
N PRO A 478 0.77 8.67 -21.03
CA PRO A 478 2.16 9.07 -20.85
C PRO A 478 2.32 10.42 -20.14
N ALA A 479 3.32 10.50 -19.27
CA ALA A 479 3.59 11.65 -18.40
C ALA A 479 3.75 12.99 -19.14
N ARG A 480 4.08 12.96 -20.44
CA ARG A 480 4.16 14.16 -21.30
C ARG A 480 2.80 14.75 -21.69
N TYR A 481 1.77 13.92 -21.89
CA TYR A 481 0.41 14.36 -22.24
C TYR A 481 -0.36 14.85 -21.04
N ARG A 482 0.09 14.43 -19.87
CA ARG A 482 -0.55 14.66 -18.60
C ARG A 482 -0.77 16.15 -18.30
N ARG A 483 0.14 17.04 -18.70
CA ARG A 483 -0.04 18.51 -18.55
C ARG A 483 -1.20 19.09 -19.37
N ALA A 484 -1.54 18.47 -20.50
CA ALA A 484 -2.63 18.94 -21.36
C ALA A 484 -4.02 18.51 -20.84
N TYR A 485 -4.07 17.51 -19.96
CA TYR A 485 -5.32 16.94 -19.43
C TYR A 485 -5.45 17.10 -17.91
N SER A 486 -4.40 17.57 -17.21
CA SER A 486 -4.44 17.89 -15.78
C SER A 486 -4.61 19.40 -15.55
N ILE A 487 -5.59 19.77 -14.72
CA ILE A 487 -6.02 21.15 -14.48
C ILE A 487 -5.28 21.79 -13.28
N SER A 488 -4.18 21.16 -12.83
CA SER A 488 -3.30 21.69 -11.78
C SER A 488 -2.17 22.51 -12.40
N GLU A 489 -2.10 23.79 -12.08
CA GLU A 489 -0.96 24.64 -12.45
C GLU A 489 0.32 24.31 -11.66
N GLU A 490 1.43 24.46 -12.40
CA GLU A 490 2.82 24.66 -12.01
C GLU A 490 3.41 23.86 -10.83
N GLY A 491 4.07 22.74 -11.18
CA GLY A 491 4.88 22.00 -10.22
C GLY A 491 5.60 20.78 -10.78
N ARG A 492 6.39 20.95 -11.85
CA ARG A 492 7.38 20.01 -12.44
C ARG A 492 6.82 18.90 -13.38
N PRO A 493 7.45 18.65 -14.55
CA PRO A 493 7.10 17.52 -15.41
C PRO A 493 7.73 16.21 -14.90
N ALA A 494 7.02 15.10 -15.04
CA ALA A 494 7.50 13.75 -14.77
C ALA A 494 8.10 13.12 -16.05
N LEU A 495 9.28 12.52 -15.94
CA LEU A 495 9.74 11.48 -16.85
C LEU A 495 10.81 10.60 -16.18
N ALA A 496 10.37 9.76 -15.23
CA ALA A 496 11.18 8.67 -14.69
C ALA A 496 11.06 7.37 -15.52
N LEU A 497 10.26 7.35 -16.59
CA LEU A 497 9.93 6.10 -17.29
C LEU A 497 10.02 6.26 -18.80
N GLN A 498 11.24 6.19 -19.33
CA GLN A 498 11.46 5.58 -20.63
C GLN A 498 12.42 4.42 -20.42
N ALA A 499 11.81 3.24 -20.38
CA ALA A 499 12.44 2.03 -19.91
C ALA A 499 11.80 0.81 -20.58
N GLY A 500 12.13 0.60 -21.85
CA GLY A 500 12.39 -0.70 -22.48
C GLY A 500 11.40 -1.88 -22.46
N ARG A 501 10.34 -1.90 -21.65
CA ARG A 501 9.32 -2.98 -21.51
C ARG A 501 7.99 -2.47 -20.94
N LEU A 502 7.72 -1.17 -21.04
CA LEU A 502 6.53 -0.54 -20.48
C LEU A 502 5.65 0.02 -21.61
N ALA A 503 4.37 -0.33 -21.61
CA ALA A 503 3.35 0.26 -22.45
C ALA A 503 2.30 0.98 -21.59
N LEU A 504 2.00 2.22 -21.94
CA LEU A 504 0.95 3.01 -21.30
C LEU A 504 -0.27 3.03 -22.21
N MET A 505 -1.41 2.61 -21.67
CA MET A 505 -2.66 2.50 -22.39
C MET A 505 -3.70 3.43 -21.75
N PRO A 506 -4.41 4.25 -22.54
CA PRO A 506 -5.47 5.11 -22.01
C PRO A 506 -6.51 4.33 -21.22
N HIS A 507 -6.96 4.90 -20.10
CA HIS A 507 -7.88 4.26 -19.17
C HIS A 507 -9.16 3.73 -19.84
N HIS A 508 -9.92 4.56 -20.57
CA HIS A 508 -11.14 4.08 -21.23
C HIS A 508 -10.88 3.12 -22.39
N LEU A 509 -9.71 3.17 -23.02
CA LEU A 509 -9.32 2.13 -23.97
C LEU A 509 -9.11 0.79 -23.25
N CYS A 510 -8.54 0.79 -22.04
CA CYS A 510 -8.42 -0.43 -21.24
C CYS A 510 -9.80 -0.98 -20.87
N HIS A 511 -10.75 -0.13 -20.47
CA HIS A 511 -12.15 -0.55 -20.28
C HIS A 511 -12.77 -1.14 -21.55
N ALA A 512 -12.54 -0.50 -22.69
CA ALA A 512 -13.08 -0.98 -23.96
C ALA A 512 -12.47 -2.33 -24.36
N ALA A 513 -11.15 -2.47 -24.20
CA ALA A 513 -10.42 -3.68 -24.51
C ALA A 513 -10.79 -4.84 -23.57
N SER A 514 -10.97 -4.59 -22.27
CA SER A 514 -11.38 -5.62 -21.32
C SER A 514 -12.79 -6.14 -21.63
N ALA A 515 -13.68 -5.30 -22.15
CA ALA A 515 -15.01 -5.71 -22.57
C ALA A 515 -14.98 -6.44 -23.93
N TYR A 516 -14.44 -5.80 -24.97
CA TYR A 516 -14.51 -6.33 -26.35
C TYR A 516 -13.67 -7.58 -26.57
N ARG A 517 -12.42 -7.60 -26.10
CA ARG A 517 -11.47 -8.70 -26.41
C ARG A 517 -11.86 -10.02 -25.73
N LEU A 518 -12.79 -9.96 -24.78
CA LEU A 518 -13.34 -11.08 -24.03
C LEU A 518 -14.82 -11.36 -24.34
N SER A 519 -15.40 -10.68 -25.32
CA SER A 519 -16.82 -10.81 -25.66
C SER A 519 -17.15 -11.97 -26.62
N GLY A 520 -16.13 -12.62 -27.22
CA GLY A 520 -16.34 -13.64 -28.25
C GLY A 520 -16.88 -13.12 -29.59
N VAL A 521 -16.91 -11.80 -29.81
CA VAL A 521 -17.42 -11.19 -31.05
C VAL A 521 -16.28 -10.59 -31.88
N GLU A 522 -16.43 -10.59 -33.21
CA GLU A 522 -15.44 -9.97 -34.11
C GLU A 522 -15.63 -8.45 -34.21
N ASP A 523 -16.88 -8.00 -34.37
CA ASP A 523 -17.23 -6.59 -34.49
C ASP A 523 -18.20 -6.18 -33.38
N ALA A 524 -17.97 -5.03 -32.74
CA ALA A 524 -18.80 -4.56 -31.64
C ALA A 524 -18.93 -3.03 -31.58
N TRP A 525 -20.03 -2.56 -31.02
CA TRP A 525 -20.10 -1.24 -30.40
C TRP A 525 -19.64 -1.38 -28.95
N ILE A 526 -18.74 -0.52 -28.50
CA ILE A 526 -18.20 -0.59 -27.14
C ILE A 526 -18.46 0.74 -26.47
N PHE A 527 -19.19 0.71 -25.36
CA PHE A 527 -19.45 1.89 -24.57
C PHE A 527 -18.83 1.76 -23.19
N THR A 528 -18.01 2.73 -22.84
CA THR A 528 -17.33 2.79 -21.54
C THR A 528 -17.85 4.00 -20.78
N VAL A 529 -18.22 3.81 -19.53
CA VAL A 529 -18.73 4.89 -18.67
C VAL A 529 -18.25 4.68 -17.25
N ASP A 530 -17.58 5.68 -16.71
CA ASP A 530 -16.94 5.61 -15.40
C ASP A 530 -17.15 6.90 -14.59
N GLY A 531 -16.63 6.92 -13.37
CA GLY A 531 -16.38 8.13 -12.62
C GLY A 531 -15.45 9.04 -13.43
N ARG A 532 -14.14 8.81 -13.35
CA ARG A 532 -13.14 9.64 -14.02
C ARG A 532 -11.99 8.79 -14.51
N GLY A 533 -11.72 8.80 -15.82
CA GLY A 533 -10.51 8.24 -16.42
C GLY A 533 -9.35 9.25 -16.45
N ASP A 534 -8.35 8.99 -17.29
CA ASP A 534 -7.18 9.88 -17.45
C ASP A 534 -7.57 11.27 -17.99
N ARG A 535 -8.58 11.32 -18.87
CA ARG A 535 -9.11 12.54 -19.50
C ARG A 535 -10.61 12.50 -19.77
N GLU A 536 -11.23 11.32 -19.75
CA GLU A 536 -12.62 11.11 -20.17
C GLU A 536 -13.46 10.49 -19.03
N THR A 537 -14.78 10.72 -19.03
CA THR A 537 -15.76 10.09 -18.11
C THR A 537 -16.61 9.05 -18.84
N ALA A 538 -16.75 9.18 -20.16
CA ALA A 538 -17.40 8.20 -21.01
C ALA A 538 -16.80 8.23 -22.41
N ALA A 539 -16.82 7.10 -23.11
CA ALA A 539 -16.34 6.99 -24.47
C ALA A 539 -17.08 5.90 -25.25
N LEU A 540 -17.36 6.18 -26.52
CA LEU A 540 -17.92 5.22 -27.47
C LEU A 540 -16.85 4.83 -28.48
N PHE A 541 -16.69 3.52 -28.69
CA PHE A 541 -15.77 2.95 -29.66
C PHE A 541 -16.52 2.05 -30.63
N ARG A 542 -15.96 1.97 -31.83
CA ARG A 542 -16.29 0.94 -32.82
C ARG A 542 -15.12 -0.03 -32.91
N ALA A 543 -15.40 -1.32 -32.69
CA ALA A 543 -14.44 -2.37 -32.93
C ALA A 543 -14.76 -3.12 -34.22
N GLU A 544 -13.77 -3.21 -35.11
CA GLU A 544 -13.86 -3.91 -36.39
C GLU A 544 -12.57 -4.70 -36.64
N LYS A 545 -12.70 -6.02 -36.82
CA LYS A 545 -11.58 -6.94 -37.09
C LYS A 545 -10.39 -6.72 -36.14
N GLY A 546 -10.67 -6.62 -34.83
CA GLY A 546 -9.66 -6.46 -33.78
C GLY A 546 -9.17 -5.04 -33.52
N LYS A 547 -9.52 -4.07 -34.37
CA LYS A 547 -9.15 -2.66 -34.22
C LYS A 547 -10.22 -1.93 -33.44
N ILE A 548 -9.85 -1.31 -32.32
CA ILE A 548 -10.74 -0.47 -31.51
C ILE A 548 -10.52 1.00 -31.91
N LYS A 549 -11.54 1.63 -32.48
CA LYS A 549 -11.51 3.03 -32.90
C LYS A 549 -12.42 3.87 -32.01
N PRO A 550 -11.92 4.92 -31.33
CA PRO A 550 -12.79 5.87 -30.62
C PRO A 550 -13.62 6.66 -31.64
N LEU A 551 -14.92 6.78 -31.38
CA LEU A 551 -15.83 7.64 -32.14
C LEU A 551 -15.94 9.01 -31.49
N TRP A 552 -16.13 9.02 -30.18
CA TRP A 552 -16.16 10.22 -29.36
C TRP A 552 -15.90 9.89 -27.90
N GLU A 553 -15.51 10.91 -27.15
CA GLU A 553 -15.26 10.89 -25.72
C GLU A 553 -15.92 12.11 -25.07
N ILE A 554 -16.41 11.91 -23.87
CA ILE A 554 -16.90 12.97 -22.99
C ILE A 554 -15.78 13.25 -22.00
N LEU A 555 -15.20 14.44 -22.07
CA LEU A 555 -14.06 14.82 -21.25
C LEU A 555 -14.45 14.99 -19.78
N SER A 556 -13.63 14.45 -18.88
CA SER A 556 -13.72 14.62 -17.44
C SER A 556 -13.07 15.95 -17.04
N LEU A 557 -13.75 17.07 -17.26
CA LEU A 557 -13.33 18.39 -16.75
C LEU A 557 -13.64 18.49 -15.24
N LEU A 558 -13.10 19.51 -14.53
CA LEU A 558 -13.08 19.64 -13.04
C LEU A 558 -14.37 19.16 -12.33
N ASP A 559 -15.54 19.40 -12.91
CA ASP A 559 -16.87 19.18 -12.36
C ASP A 559 -17.80 18.35 -13.28
N ARG A 560 -17.27 17.57 -14.24
CA ARG A 560 -18.06 16.79 -15.20
C ARG A 560 -17.79 15.29 -15.11
N SER A 561 -18.67 14.53 -14.45
CA SER A 561 -18.62 13.07 -14.38
C SER A 561 -20.00 12.45 -14.23
N ILE A 562 -20.33 11.48 -15.10
CA ILE A 562 -21.58 10.73 -14.98
C ILE A 562 -21.59 9.88 -13.70
N GLY A 563 -20.48 9.18 -13.41
CA GLY A 563 -20.32 8.42 -12.18
C GLY A 563 -20.30 9.31 -10.92
N GLY A 564 -19.67 10.49 -11.01
CA GLY A 564 -19.55 11.45 -9.91
C GLY A 564 -20.89 12.04 -9.45
N VAL A 565 -21.83 12.28 -10.38
CA VAL A 565 -23.21 12.68 -10.02
C VAL A 565 -23.88 11.59 -9.19
N TYR A 566 -23.75 10.33 -9.61
CA TYR A 566 -24.32 9.18 -8.91
C TYR A 566 -23.70 9.01 -7.51
N GLU A 567 -22.38 9.17 -7.41
CA GLU A 567 -21.65 9.11 -6.16
C GLU A 567 -22.05 10.25 -5.20
N THR A 568 -22.17 11.47 -5.69
CA THR A 568 -22.52 12.64 -4.87
C THR A 568 -23.89 12.47 -4.22
N ILE A 569 -24.91 12.04 -4.98
CA ILE A 569 -26.23 11.73 -4.40
C ILE A 569 -26.16 10.52 -3.46
N THR A 570 -25.31 9.52 -3.75
CA THR A 570 -25.10 8.38 -2.84
C THR A 570 -24.58 8.82 -1.48
N GLN A 571 -23.63 9.77 -1.45
CA GLN A 571 -23.12 10.36 -0.22
C GLN A 571 -24.18 11.19 0.50
N LEU A 572 -24.97 11.99 -0.24
CA LEU A 572 -26.07 12.79 0.30
C LEU A 572 -27.15 11.92 0.98
N LEU A 573 -27.42 10.74 0.42
CA LEU A 573 -28.33 9.74 0.99
C LEU A 573 -27.74 8.95 2.16
N GLY A 574 -26.53 9.28 2.63
CA GLY A 574 -25.91 8.70 3.83
C GLY A 574 -25.39 7.27 3.64
N PHE A 575 -25.10 6.84 2.41
CA PHE A 575 -24.54 5.51 2.13
C PHE A 575 -23.00 5.50 1.96
N GLY A 576 -22.37 6.67 2.00
CA GLY A 576 -20.92 6.84 1.83
C GLY A 576 -20.42 6.64 0.38
N PRO A 577 -19.11 6.74 0.15
CA PRO A 577 -18.51 6.77 -1.21
C PRO A 577 -18.65 5.46 -2.02
N HIS A 578 -19.06 4.34 -1.40
CA HIS A 578 -19.24 3.04 -2.06
C HIS A 578 -20.65 2.46 -1.91
N GLY A 579 -21.63 3.35 -1.68
CA GLY A 579 -23.04 3.02 -1.46
C GLY A 579 -23.89 2.89 -2.71
N GLN A 580 -23.32 2.99 -3.92
CA GLN A 580 -24.05 3.12 -5.19
C GLN A 580 -24.97 1.92 -5.41
N GLY A 581 -24.52 0.71 -5.06
CA GLY A 581 -25.35 -0.50 -5.14
C GLY A 581 -26.54 -0.51 -4.18
N SER A 582 -26.48 0.24 -3.07
CA SER A 582 -27.61 0.46 -2.16
C SER A 582 -28.59 1.47 -2.74
N VAL A 583 -28.12 2.56 -3.36
CA VAL A 583 -28.97 3.53 -4.06
C VAL A 583 -29.69 2.90 -5.24
N MET A 584 -28.99 2.08 -6.04
CA MET A 584 -29.58 1.33 -7.15
C MET A 584 -30.73 0.42 -6.70
N ALA A 585 -30.61 -0.22 -5.53
CA ALA A 585 -31.68 -1.02 -4.95
C ALA A 585 -32.81 -0.14 -4.36
N LEU A 586 -32.45 0.96 -3.70
CA LEU A 586 -33.39 1.92 -3.12
C LEU A 586 -34.31 2.53 -4.18
N ALA A 587 -33.81 2.70 -5.41
CA ALA A 587 -34.55 3.24 -6.54
C ALA A 587 -35.84 2.46 -6.89
N SER A 588 -35.99 1.20 -6.48
CA SER A 588 -37.26 0.45 -6.69
C SER A 588 -38.35 0.79 -5.67
N PHE A 589 -38.04 1.56 -4.62
CA PHE A 589 -39.00 1.95 -3.57
C PHE A 589 -39.57 3.36 -3.75
N GLY A 590 -39.12 4.09 -4.78
CA GLY A 590 -39.53 5.47 -5.05
C GLY A 590 -40.10 5.66 -6.44
N GLU A 591 -40.59 6.87 -6.69
CA GLU A 591 -41.04 7.34 -7.98
C GLU A 591 -40.07 8.39 -8.53
N ALA A 592 -39.80 8.33 -9.83
CA ALA A 592 -38.90 9.25 -10.50
C ALA A 592 -39.58 10.60 -10.78
N THR A 593 -39.78 11.42 -9.73
CA THR A 593 -40.51 12.69 -9.77
C THR A 593 -39.62 13.93 -9.67
N ILE A 594 -38.34 13.77 -9.35
CA ILE A 594 -37.38 14.86 -9.15
C ILE A 594 -36.61 15.09 -10.44
N ASP A 595 -36.63 16.32 -10.93
CA ASP A 595 -35.86 16.69 -12.13
C ASP A 595 -34.36 16.82 -11.80
N LEU A 596 -33.55 16.07 -12.56
CA LEU A 596 -32.09 16.07 -12.49
C LEU A 596 -31.45 16.54 -13.80
N ALA A 597 -32.23 17.05 -14.77
CA ALA A 597 -31.72 17.37 -16.10
C ALA A 597 -30.57 18.41 -16.10
N ASP A 598 -30.58 19.34 -15.15
CA ASP A 598 -29.51 20.34 -14.94
C ASP A 598 -28.19 19.73 -14.45
N PHE A 599 -28.21 18.49 -13.96
CA PHE A 599 -27.04 17.80 -13.43
C PHE A 599 -26.67 16.55 -14.22
N LEU A 600 -27.66 15.84 -14.77
CA LEU A 600 -27.45 14.62 -15.53
C LEU A 600 -28.48 14.51 -16.66
N SER A 601 -28.06 14.85 -17.88
CA SER A 601 -28.84 14.69 -19.10
C SER A 601 -27.93 14.64 -20.32
N ALA A 602 -28.41 14.09 -21.43
CA ALA A 602 -27.72 14.19 -22.71
C ALA A 602 -28.69 14.27 -23.88
N ARG A 603 -28.37 15.15 -24.85
CA ARG A 603 -28.95 15.11 -26.21
C ARG A 603 -27.96 14.57 -27.24
N SER A 604 -26.69 14.84 -27.01
CA SER A 604 -25.56 14.37 -27.80
C SER A 604 -24.31 14.34 -26.91
N PRO A 605 -23.21 13.69 -27.33
CA PRO A 605 -21.97 13.73 -26.57
C PRO A 605 -21.46 15.15 -26.29
N LYS A 606 -21.68 16.10 -27.22
CA LYS A 606 -21.30 17.52 -27.05
C LYS A 606 -22.26 18.28 -26.13
N GLU A 607 -23.52 17.87 -26.08
CA GLU A 607 -24.58 18.43 -25.24
C GLU A 607 -24.91 17.49 -24.07
N THR A 608 -23.86 16.99 -23.41
CA THR A 608 -23.99 16.20 -22.19
C THR A 608 -23.79 17.08 -20.97
N VAL A 609 -24.74 16.98 -20.05
CA VAL A 609 -24.76 17.59 -18.73
C VAL A 609 -24.44 16.48 -17.73
N ALA A 610 -23.37 16.64 -16.96
CA ALA A 610 -22.90 15.67 -15.97
C ALA A 610 -22.25 16.38 -14.77
N HIS A 611 -22.93 17.40 -14.23
CA HIS A 611 -22.36 18.33 -13.27
C HIS A 611 -22.48 17.86 -11.82
N GLU A 612 -21.34 17.75 -11.13
CA GLU A 612 -21.30 17.45 -9.70
C GLU A 612 -21.52 18.70 -8.83
N ARG A 613 -21.08 19.87 -9.34
CA ARG A 613 -21.10 21.14 -8.61
C ARG A 613 -22.53 21.65 -8.43
N GLY A 614 -22.88 22.10 -7.23
CA GLY A 614 -24.22 22.61 -6.92
C GLY A 614 -25.23 21.50 -6.60
N LEU A 615 -24.89 20.22 -6.86
CA LEU A 615 -25.78 19.10 -6.64
C LEU A 615 -26.05 18.87 -5.14
N ALA A 616 -24.97 18.88 -4.34
CA ALA A 616 -25.08 18.73 -2.90
C ALA A 616 -25.88 19.87 -2.26
N GLU A 617 -25.64 21.11 -2.71
CA GLU A 617 -26.34 22.30 -2.22
C GLU A 617 -27.82 22.29 -2.62
N ARG A 618 -28.14 21.90 -3.86
CA ARG A 618 -29.52 21.83 -4.35
C ARG A 618 -30.37 20.84 -3.57
N PHE A 619 -29.78 19.71 -3.22
CA PHE A 619 -30.46 18.61 -2.54
C PHE A 619 -30.13 18.53 -1.03
N GLU A 620 -29.48 19.55 -0.47
CA GLU A 620 -29.17 19.64 0.97
C GLU A 620 -30.39 19.39 1.88
N PRO A 621 -31.61 19.87 1.56
CA PRO A 621 -32.80 19.56 2.36
C PRO A 621 -33.18 18.06 2.39
N MET A 622 -32.62 17.25 1.49
CA MET A 622 -32.81 15.80 1.38
C MET A 622 -31.61 15.01 1.93
N ARG A 623 -30.63 15.68 2.56
CA ARG A 623 -29.48 15.03 3.16
C ARG A 623 -29.94 14.10 4.28
N ARG A 624 -29.43 12.87 4.25
CA ARG A 624 -29.70 11.85 5.27
C ARG A 624 -28.42 11.51 6.01
N VAL A 625 -28.46 11.49 7.34
CA VAL A 625 -27.34 10.98 8.14
C VAL A 625 -27.35 9.45 8.09
N HIS A 626 -26.16 8.84 8.09
CA HIS A 626 -26.05 7.38 8.11
C HIS A 626 -26.79 6.79 9.32
N GLY A 627 -27.64 5.78 9.09
CA GLY A 627 -28.45 5.15 10.14
C GLY A 627 -29.86 5.72 10.31
N GLU A 628 -30.15 6.94 9.84
CA GLU A 628 -31.51 7.49 9.91
C GLU A 628 -32.51 6.76 9.01
N PRO A 629 -33.80 6.71 9.39
CA PRO A 629 -34.85 6.11 8.57
C PRO A 629 -34.93 6.72 7.16
N LEU A 630 -35.26 5.88 6.17
CA LEU A 630 -35.45 6.32 4.79
C LEU A 630 -36.86 6.88 4.58
N ALA A 631 -36.96 8.21 4.47
CA ALA A 631 -38.17 8.91 4.04
C ALA A 631 -38.51 8.68 2.56
N ARG A 632 -39.74 9.06 2.15
CA ARG A 632 -40.21 8.96 0.76
C ARG A 632 -39.33 9.78 -0.20
N VAL A 633 -38.97 11.00 0.18
CA VAL A 633 -38.10 11.88 -0.63
C VAL A 633 -36.74 11.24 -0.98
N HIS A 634 -36.16 10.46 -0.07
CA HIS A 634 -34.90 9.74 -0.32
C HIS A 634 -35.05 8.64 -1.37
N LYS A 635 -36.20 7.95 -1.35
CA LYS A 635 -36.54 6.89 -2.31
C LYS A 635 -36.80 7.49 -3.69
N ASP A 636 -37.55 8.59 -3.73
CA ASP A 636 -37.88 9.30 -4.97
C ASP A 636 -36.62 9.93 -5.61
N LEU A 637 -35.68 10.45 -4.81
CA LEU A 637 -34.38 10.92 -5.30
C LEU A 637 -33.54 9.78 -5.90
N ALA A 638 -33.48 8.62 -5.24
CA ALA A 638 -32.80 7.45 -5.77
C ALA A 638 -33.44 6.95 -7.09
N ALA A 639 -34.77 6.92 -7.17
CA ALA A 639 -35.51 6.54 -8.36
C ALA A 639 -35.29 7.53 -9.52
N SER A 640 -35.30 8.83 -9.22
CA SER A 640 -35.06 9.91 -10.19
C SER A 640 -33.63 9.88 -10.72
N LEU A 641 -32.63 9.65 -9.86
CA LEU A 641 -31.23 9.47 -10.26
C LEU A 641 -31.04 8.27 -11.18
N GLN A 642 -31.62 7.12 -10.82
CA GLN A 642 -31.54 5.93 -11.65
C GLN A 642 -32.16 6.15 -13.03
N ARG A 643 -33.31 6.84 -13.09
CA ARG A 643 -34.00 7.22 -14.33
C ARG A 643 -33.15 8.15 -15.19
N ALA A 644 -32.58 9.21 -14.61
CA ALA A 644 -31.75 10.19 -15.29
C ALA A 644 -30.48 9.56 -15.87
N LEU A 645 -29.82 8.66 -15.12
CA LEU A 645 -28.69 7.88 -15.61
C LEU A 645 -29.08 7.06 -16.85
N GLU A 646 -30.12 6.25 -16.73
CA GLU A 646 -30.56 5.38 -17.81
C GLU A 646 -30.94 6.15 -19.09
N GLU A 647 -31.65 7.28 -18.95
CA GLU A 647 -32.05 8.12 -20.08
C GLU A 647 -30.86 8.81 -20.74
N THR A 648 -29.92 9.30 -19.94
CA THR A 648 -28.68 9.90 -20.43
C THR A 648 -27.89 8.90 -21.27
N ILE A 649 -27.68 7.68 -20.76
CA ILE A 649 -26.90 6.66 -21.48
C ILE A 649 -27.64 6.17 -22.74
N LEU A 650 -28.96 5.97 -22.67
CA LEU A 650 -29.77 5.63 -23.85
C LEU A 650 -29.69 6.70 -24.94
N ALA A 651 -29.78 7.98 -24.57
CA ALA A 651 -29.70 9.09 -25.51
C ALA A 651 -28.33 9.16 -26.20
N LEU A 652 -27.25 8.94 -25.43
CA LEU A 652 -25.89 8.89 -25.97
C LEU A 652 -25.70 7.74 -26.98
N LEU A 653 -26.20 6.55 -26.66
CA LEU A 653 -26.07 5.39 -27.55
C LEU A 653 -26.92 5.53 -28.81
N ARG A 654 -28.19 5.98 -28.68
CA ARG A 654 -29.09 6.17 -29.83
C ARG A 654 -28.62 7.23 -30.83
N LYS A 655 -27.70 8.11 -30.42
CA LYS A 655 -27.20 9.17 -31.30
C LYS A 655 -26.37 8.63 -32.46
N ASP A 656 -25.54 7.62 -32.20
CA ASP A 656 -24.57 7.10 -33.16
C ASP A 656 -24.75 5.61 -33.47
N ALA A 657 -25.37 4.84 -32.56
CA ALA A 657 -25.64 3.43 -32.81
C ALA A 657 -26.75 3.27 -33.85
N PRO A 658 -26.62 2.30 -34.78
CA PRO A 658 -27.67 1.98 -35.75
C PRO A 658 -28.93 1.45 -35.05
N GLU A 659 -30.06 1.46 -35.76
CA GLU A 659 -31.33 0.89 -35.28
C GLU A 659 -31.20 -0.58 -34.85
N THR A 660 -30.28 -1.32 -35.46
CA THR A 660 -29.95 -2.71 -35.11
C THR A 660 -28.47 -2.85 -34.74
N ILE A 661 -28.21 -3.25 -33.50
CA ILE A 661 -26.86 -3.44 -32.97
C ILE A 661 -26.52 -4.93 -32.95
N ASP A 662 -25.51 -5.37 -33.70
CA ASP A 662 -25.10 -6.78 -33.70
C ASP A 662 -24.45 -7.20 -32.37
N ALA A 663 -23.55 -6.38 -31.83
CA ALA A 663 -22.95 -6.62 -30.53
C ALA A 663 -22.70 -5.32 -29.77
N LEU A 664 -23.07 -5.31 -28.48
CA LEU A 664 -22.81 -4.21 -27.55
C LEU A 664 -21.95 -4.69 -26.37
N CYS A 665 -20.78 -4.09 -26.21
CA CYS A 665 -19.87 -4.35 -25.10
C CYS A 665 -19.85 -3.17 -24.13
N LEU A 666 -19.96 -3.42 -22.82
CA LEU A 666 -19.93 -2.38 -21.79
C LEU A 666 -18.78 -2.57 -20.80
N GLY A 667 -18.13 -1.47 -20.43
CA GLY A 667 -17.10 -1.37 -19.39
C GLY A 667 -17.14 -0.04 -18.64
N GLY A 668 -16.27 0.15 -17.65
CA GLY A 668 -16.29 1.29 -16.73
C GLY A 668 -17.21 1.07 -15.52
N GLY A 669 -16.87 1.67 -14.37
CA GLY A 669 -17.53 1.38 -13.09
C GLY A 669 -19.05 1.54 -13.08
N VAL A 670 -19.61 2.43 -13.92
CA VAL A 670 -21.06 2.63 -14.03
C VAL A 670 -21.75 1.44 -14.73
N ALA A 671 -21.03 0.66 -15.54
CA ALA A 671 -21.53 -0.58 -16.16
C ALA A 671 -21.80 -1.71 -15.15
N LEU A 672 -21.44 -1.55 -13.86
CA LEU A 672 -21.90 -2.43 -12.78
C LEU A 672 -23.40 -2.22 -12.43
N ASN A 673 -24.04 -1.20 -12.99
CA ASN A 673 -25.46 -0.91 -12.81
C ASN A 673 -26.32 -1.88 -13.64
N CYS A 674 -26.78 -2.95 -12.98
CA CYS A 674 -27.51 -4.02 -13.63
C CYS A 674 -28.93 -3.64 -14.09
N ARG A 675 -29.51 -2.55 -13.55
CA ARG A 675 -30.79 -1.99 -14.03
C ARG A 675 -30.61 -1.25 -15.35
N MET A 676 -29.54 -0.45 -15.44
CA MET A 676 -29.14 0.21 -16.68
C MET A 676 -28.85 -0.82 -17.77
N ASN A 677 -28.04 -1.85 -17.49
CA ASN A 677 -27.69 -2.87 -18.46
C ASN A 677 -28.93 -3.59 -19.03
N GLU A 678 -29.89 -3.96 -18.17
CA GLU A 678 -31.13 -4.57 -18.64
C GLU A 678 -31.96 -3.61 -19.50
N ARG A 679 -32.06 -2.34 -19.09
CA ARG A 679 -32.81 -1.36 -19.87
C ARG A 679 -32.19 -1.14 -21.25
N LEU A 680 -30.85 -1.08 -21.34
CA LEU A 680 -30.13 -1.03 -22.62
C LEU A 680 -30.39 -2.27 -23.46
N ARG A 681 -30.34 -3.47 -22.87
CA ARG A 681 -30.64 -4.73 -23.57
C ARG A 681 -32.05 -4.73 -24.17
N ARG A 682 -33.05 -4.31 -23.39
CA ARG A 682 -34.45 -4.28 -23.84
C ARG A 682 -34.70 -3.20 -24.90
N GLU A 683 -34.21 -1.98 -24.67
CA GLU A 683 -34.54 -0.83 -25.52
C GLU A 683 -33.69 -0.72 -26.79
N LEU A 684 -32.46 -1.24 -26.78
CA LEU A 684 -31.59 -1.27 -27.97
C LEU A 684 -31.59 -2.64 -28.67
N SER A 685 -32.07 -3.69 -27.98
CA SER A 685 -32.19 -5.06 -28.52
C SER A 685 -30.95 -5.55 -29.29
N PRO A 686 -29.73 -5.43 -28.74
CA PRO A 686 -28.54 -5.91 -29.43
C PRO A 686 -28.60 -7.43 -29.57
N ARG A 687 -28.13 -7.99 -30.69
CA ARG A 687 -28.13 -9.46 -30.89
C ARG A 687 -27.23 -10.17 -29.88
N ARG A 688 -26.11 -9.54 -29.51
CA ARG A 688 -25.24 -9.97 -28.42
C ARG A 688 -24.90 -8.81 -27.50
N MET A 689 -24.85 -9.07 -26.20
CA MET A 689 -24.46 -8.07 -25.21
C MET A 689 -23.47 -8.68 -24.23
N PHE A 690 -22.34 -8.02 -24.03
CA PHE A 690 -21.34 -8.41 -23.05
C PHE A 690 -21.07 -7.25 -22.11
N VAL A 691 -21.08 -7.52 -20.81
CA VAL A 691 -20.69 -6.55 -19.78
C VAL A 691 -19.58 -7.19 -18.96
N GLN A 692 -18.45 -6.48 -18.85
CA GLN A 692 -17.28 -7.00 -18.15
C GLN A 692 -17.60 -7.28 -16.67
N PRO A 693 -17.46 -8.52 -16.14
CA PRO A 693 -17.68 -8.85 -14.72
C PRO A 693 -16.89 -7.97 -13.74
N GLY A 694 -15.64 -7.63 -14.10
CA GLY A 694 -14.84 -6.63 -13.39
C GLY A 694 -14.90 -5.26 -14.06
N ALA A 695 -16.09 -4.75 -14.41
CA ALA A 695 -16.25 -3.51 -15.18
C ALA A 695 -15.68 -2.25 -14.49
N ASN A 696 -15.45 -2.32 -13.19
CA ASN A 696 -14.79 -1.28 -12.42
C ASN A 696 -13.30 -1.16 -12.79
N ASP A 697 -12.57 -0.31 -12.07
CA ASP A 697 -11.19 0.08 -12.43
C ASP A 697 -10.24 -1.13 -12.46
N ALA A 698 -10.52 -2.16 -11.66
CA ALA A 698 -9.77 -3.41 -11.70
C ALA A 698 -9.73 -4.06 -13.10
N GLY A 699 -10.82 -3.99 -13.87
CA GLY A 699 -10.91 -4.56 -15.22
C GLY A 699 -9.94 -3.93 -16.22
N THR A 700 -9.44 -2.72 -15.94
CA THR A 700 -8.46 -2.07 -16.80
C THR A 700 -7.11 -2.79 -16.80
N ALA A 701 -6.79 -3.59 -15.77
CA ALA A 701 -5.60 -4.46 -15.77
C ALA A 701 -5.68 -5.51 -16.89
N ILE A 702 -6.84 -6.16 -17.02
CA ILE A 702 -7.13 -7.11 -18.10
C ILE A 702 -7.08 -6.38 -19.45
N GLY A 703 -7.73 -5.22 -19.53
CA GLY A 703 -7.74 -4.38 -20.72
C GLY A 703 -6.36 -3.98 -21.21
N ALA A 704 -5.49 -3.54 -20.29
CA ALA A 704 -4.12 -3.15 -20.60
C ALA A 704 -3.32 -4.32 -21.16
N ALA A 705 -3.39 -5.50 -20.55
CA ALA A 705 -2.71 -6.70 -21.04
C ALA A 705 -3.18 -7.10 -22.45
N LEU A 706 -4.50 -7.17 -22.67
CA LEU A 706 -5.08 -7.61 -23.92
C LEU A 706 -4.89 -6.60 -25.07
N GLU A 707 -4.98 -5.30 -24.76
CA GLU A 707 -4.71 -4.26 -25.75
C GLU A 707 -3.22 -4.23 -26.14
N ALA A 708 -2.33 -4.43 -25.18
CA ALA A 708 -0.90 -4.55 -25.45
C ALA A 708 -0.58 -5.79 -26.30
N ALA A 709 -1.22 -6.94 -26.00
CA ALA A 709 -1.09 -8.15 -26.80
C ALA A 709 -1.48 -7.90 -28.26
N ALA A 710 -2.58 -7.20 -28.50
CA ALA A 710 -3.04 -6.90 -29.85
C ALA A 710 -2.15 -5.89 -30.58
N ARG A 711 -1.72 -4.83 -29.90
CA ARG A 711 -0.89 -3.77 -30.49
C ARG A 711 0.52 -4.22 -30.84
N PHE A 712 1.15 -5.02 -29.97
CA PHE A 712 2.56 -5.39 -30.09
C PHE A 712 2.76 -6.84 -30.54
N GLY A 713 1.80 -7.73 -30.26
CA GLY A 713 1.89 -9.16 -30.57
C GLY A 713 1.37 -9.55 -31.96
N GLY A 714 0.64 -8.66 -32.64
CA GLY A 714 0.03 -8.91 -33.96
C GLY A 714 -1.17 -9.86 -33.96
N SER A 715 -1.45 -10.54 -32.84
CA SER A 715 -2.67 -11.34 -32.64
C SER A 715 -3.66 -10.59 -31.76
N TRP A 716 -4.86 -10.36 -32.29
CA TRP A 716 -5.97 -9.71 -31.60
C TRP A 716 -7.09 -10.69 -31.22
N ALA A 717 -6.82 -12.01 -31.33
CA ALA A 717 -7.81 -13.06 -31.17
C ALA A 717 -8.75 -12.79 -29.99
N THR A 718 -10.05 -12.72 -30.28
CA THR A 718 -11.06 -12.50 -29.25
C THR A 718 -11.30 -13.82 -28.52
N GLY A 719 -11.10 -13.79 -27.20
CA GLY A 719 -11.58 -14.85 -26.33
C GLY A 719 -13.05 -14.62 -26.02
N GLU A 720 -13.77 -15.69 -25.66
CA GLU A 720 -15.05 -15.56 -24.99
C GLU A 720 -14.83 -15.82 -23.50
N MET A 721 -15.02 -14.79 -22.67
CA MET A 721 -15.01 -14.92 -21.23
C MET A 721 -16.35 -15.50 -20.79
N THR A 722 -16.37 -16.82 -20.63
CA THR A 722 -17.53 -17.58 -20.19
C THR A 722 -17.66 -17.60 -18.67
N ASN A 723 -16.55 -17.45 -17.94
CA ASN A 723 -16.50 -17.38 -16.48
C ASN A 723 -15.51 -16.31 -15.99
N ALA A 724 -15.60 -15.97 -14.70
CA ALA A 724 -14.71 -15.01 -14.05
C ALA A 724 -13.68 -15.65 -13.10
N TYR A 725 -13.45 -16.97 -13.17
CA TYR A 725 -12.57 -17.70 -12.25
C TYR A 725 -11.09 -17.51 -12.61
N LEU A 726 -10.58 -16.30 -12.39
CA LEU A 726 -9.24 -15.85 -12.81
C LEU A 726 -8.24 -15.70 -11.65
N GLY A 727 -8.70 -15.80 -10.40
CA GLY A 727 -7.86 -15.74 -9.22
C GLY A 727 -7.42 -17.12 -8.72
N PRO A 728 -6.85 -17.19 -7.50
CA PRO A 728 -6.16 -18.38 -7.04
C PRO A 728 -7.09 -19.52 -6.62
N GLU A 729 -6.56 -20.73 -6.70
CA GLU A 729 -7.17 -21.96 -6.18
C GLU A 729 -6.33 -22.59 -5.06
N PHE A 730 -6.97 -23.44 -4.25
CA PHE A 730 -6.32 -24.11 -3.13
C PHE A 730 -6.68 -25.59 -3.13
N SER A 731 -5.68 -26.44 -2.93
CA SER A 731 -5.86 -27.89 -2.86
C SER A 731 -6.49 -28.33 -1.54
N ASP A 732 -7.11 -29.52 -1.53
CA ASP A 732 -7.62 -30.17 -0.32
C ASP A 732 -6.55 -30.26 0.78
N ALA A 733 -5.28 -30.48 0.42
CA ALA A 733 -4.18 -30.58 1.37
C ALA A 733 -3.87 -29.23 2.05
N GLU A 734 -3.90 -28.13 1.30
CA GLU A 734 -3.72 -26.78 1.84
C GLU A 734 -4.89 -26.37 2.72
N ILE A 735 -6.12 -26.67 2.27
CA ILE A 735 -7.36 -26.43 3.00
C ILE A 735 -7.35 -27.19 4.33
N GLU A 736 -7.08 -28.50 4.31
CA GLU A 736 -7.07 -29.33 5.51
C GLU A 736 -6.00 -28.86 6.50
N ALA A 737 -4.83 -28.44 6.01
CA ALA A 737 -3.77 -27.91 6.86
C ALA A 737 -4.20 -26.65 7.62
N VAL A 738 -5.02 -25.78 7.02
CA VAL A 738 -5.57 -24.60 7.70
C VAL A 738 -6.72 -25.00 8.63
N LEU A 739 -7.62 -25.90 8.21
CA LEU A 739 -8.71 -26.41 9.04
C LEU A 739 -8.21 -27.06 10.33
N ARG A 740 -7.16 -27.90 10.24
CA ARG A 740 -6.50 -28.53 11.41
C ARG A 740 -5.98 -27.50 12.41
N ARG A 741 -5.47 -26.37 11.94
CA ARG A 741 -4.97 -25.28 12.79
C ARG A 741 -6.09 -24.38 13.33
N SER A 742 -7.27 -24.42 12.72
CA SER A 742 -8.36 -23.51 13.06
C SER A 742 -9.13 -23.89 14.34
N GLY A 743 -9.03 -25.15 14.77
CA GLY A 743 -9.82 -25.69 15.88
C GLY A 743 -11.31 -25.93 15.57
N LEU A 744 -11.77 -25.68 14.34
CA LEU A 744 -13.14 -26.01 13.93
C LEU A 744 -13.32 -27.53 13.85
N ALA A 745 -14.48 -28.03 14.27
CA ALA A 745 -14.88 -29.39 13.96
C ALA A 745 -15.17 -29.47 12.46
N TYR A 746 -14.50 -30.38 11.75
CA TYR A 746 -14.72 -30.57 10.32
C TYR A 746 -14.71 -32.06 9.95
N ARG A 747 -15.41 -32.37 8.86
CA ARG A 747 -15.48 -33.72 8.29
C ARG A 747 -15.13 -33.65 6.81
N ARG A 748 -14.39 -34.66 6.33
CA ARG A 748 -14.22 -34.87 4.90
C ARG A 748 -15.49 -35.51 4.35
N ILE A 749 -16.06 -34.93 3.29
CA ILE A 749 -17.30 -35.34 2.68
C ILE A 749 -17.00 -35.90 1.29
N ALA A 750 -17.49 -37.10 0.99
CA ALA A 750 -17.29 -37.72 -0.31
C ALA A 750 -17.99 -36.96 -1.44
N ASP A 751 -19.16 -36.39 -1.15
CA ASP A 751 -19.96 -35.61 -2.10
C ASP A 751 -20.39 -34.29 -1.48
N VAL A 752 -19.48 -33.30 -1.51
CA VAL A 752 -19.72 -31.98 -0.89
C VAL A 752 -20.88 -31.23 -1.55
N ALA A 753 -21.11 -31.45 -2.84
CA ALA A 753 -22.21 -30.84 -3.59
C ALA A 753 -23.57 -31.33 -3.06
N ARG A 754 -23.76 -32.65 -3.01
CA ARG A 754 -24.99 -33.26 -2.49
C ARG A 754 -25.24 -32.89 -1.03
N GLU A 755 -24.22 -32.97 -0.19
CA GLU A 755 -24.39 -32.66 1.24
C GLU A 755 -24.70 -31.18 1.46
N THR A 756 -24.04 -30.27 0.72
CA THR A 756 -24.37 -28.84 0.75
C THR A 756 -25.81 -28.61 0.31
N ALA A 757 -26.23 -29.19 -0.82
CA ALA A 757 -27.61 -29.09 -1.30
C ALA A 757 -28.64 -29.57 -0.28
N ARG A 758 -28.36 -30.70 0.39
CA ARG A 758 -29.21 -31.26 1.46
C ARG A 758 -29.37 -30.28 2.63
N ARG A 759 -28.27 -29.68 3.09
CA ARG A 759 -28.28 -28.71 4.20
C ARG A 759 -28.98 -27.40 3.83
N LEU A 760 -28.72 -26.89 2.62
CA LEU A 760 -29.44 -25.72 2.12
C LEU A 760 -30.95 -26.00 2.06
N ALA A 761 -31.38 -27.14 1.51
CA ALA A 761 -32.80 -27.52 1.45
C ALA A 761 -33.45 -27.64 2.85
N ALA A 762 -32.67 -28.00 3.87
CA ALA A 762 -33.10 -28.03 5.27
C ALA A 762 -33.28 -26.62 5.89
N GLY A 763 -32.89 -25.55 5.18
CA GLY A 763 -33.00 -24.15 5.62
C GLY A 763 -31.73 -23.57 6.24
N GLU A 764 -30.62 -24.31 6.16
CA GLU A 764 -29.32 -23.82 6.64
C GLU A 764 -28.69 -22.84 5.64
N VAL A 765 -27.85 -21.93 6.16
CA VAL A 765 -27.06 -20.96 5.38
C VAL A 765 -25.63 -21.46 5.32
N GLY A 766 -25.15 -21.78 4.11
CA GLY A 766 -23.81 -22.33 3.89
C GLY A 766 -22.83 -21.27 3.39
N ALA A 767 -21.63 -21.24 3.96
CA ALA A 767 -20.48 -20.58 3.36
C ALA A 767 -19.78 -21.56 2.40
N TRP A 768 -19.53 -21.14 1.17
CA TRP A 768 -19.04 -21.96 0.07
C TRP A 768 -17.71 -21.42 -0.47
N PHE A 769 -16.66 -22.23 -0.38
CA PHE A 769 -15.30 -21.92 -0.82
C PHE A 769 -14.79 -23.04 -1.73
N GLN A 770 -14.77 -22.81 -3.04
CA GLN A 770 -14.38 -23.82 -4.03
C GLN A 770 -13.55 -23.24 -5.17
N GLY A 771 -12.60 -24.03 -5.68
CA GLY A 771 -11.86 -23.74 -6.92
C GLY A 771 -11.20 -22.37 -6.99
N LYS A 772 -10.95 -21.93 -8.23
CA LYS A 772 -10.40 -20.61 -8.56
C LYS A 772 -11.34 -19.49 -8.15
N MET A 773 -10.77 -18.45 -7.55
CA MET A 773 -11.51 -17.26 -7.13
C MET A 773 -12.07 -16.47 -8.30
N GLU A 774 -13.29 -15.94 -8.15
CA GLU A 774 -13.87 -15.04 -9.15
C GLU A 774 -13.26 -13.62 -9.12
N PHE A 775 -13.10 -13.01 -10.29
CA PHE A 775 -12.63 -11.63 -10.49
C PHE A 775 -13.80 -10.66 -10.59
N GLY A 776 -13.68 -9.50 -9.94
CA GLY A 776 -14.71 -8.47 -9.89
C GLY A 776 -15.55 -8.52 -8.61
N PRO A 777 -16.51 -7.60 -8.45
CA PRO A 777 -17.17 -7.34 -7.16
C PRO A 777 -18.31 -8.31 -6.81
N ARG A 778 -18.61 -9.29 -7.68
CA ARG A 778 -19.71 -10.25 -7.49
C ARG A 778 -19.14 -11.61 -7.14
N ALA A 779 -19.69 -12.27 -6.13
CA ALA A 779 -19.44 -13.69 -5.93
C ALA A 779 -20.29 -14.52 -6.90
N LEU A 780 -19.65 -15.45 -7.58
CA LEU A 780 -20.18 -16.21 -8.70
C LEU A 780 -20.04 -17.72 -8.46
N GLY A 781 -20.17 -18.14 -7.19
CA GLY A 781 -20.17 -19.55 -6.83
C GLY A 781 -18.80 -20.13 -6.47
N ALA A 782 -17.74 -19.33 -6.38
CA ALA A 782 -16.44 -19.78 -5.84
C ALA A 782 -16.22 -19.30 -4.39
N ARG A 783 -16.63 -18.08 -4.05
CA ARG A 783 -16.55 -17.51 -2.68
C ARG A 783 -17.91 -16.92 -2.28
N SER A 784 -18.87 -17.80 -2.01
CA SER A 784 -20.29 -17.46 -1.87
C SER A 784 -20.87 -17.81 -0.51
N ILE A 785 -21.88 -17.06 -0.07
CA ILE A 785 -22.83 -17.48 0.96
C ILE A 785 -24.11 -17.89 0.23
N LEU A 786 -24.55 -19.11 0.50
CA LEU A 786 -25.66 -19.79 -0.18
C LEU A 786 -26.82 -20.02 0.78
N ALA A 787 -28.04 -19.91 0.28
CA ALA A 787 -29.26 -20.16 1.05
C ALA A 787 -30.43 -20.62 0.17
N ASP A 788 -31.44 -21.25 0.80
CA ASP A 788 -32.66 -21.72 0.13
C ASP A 788 -33.60 -20.55 -0.22
N PRO A 789 -33.82 -20.24 -1.51
CA PRO A 789 -34.57 -19.05 -1.92
C PRO A 789 -36.08 -19.16 -1.69
N ARG A 790 -36.60 -20.36 -1.39
CA ARG A 790 -38.02 -20.63 -1.18
C ARG A 790 -38.57 -20.05 0.13
N ARG A 791 -37.67 -19.74 1.06
CA ARG A 791 -37.96 -19.31 2.43
C ARG A 791 -37.88 -17.80 2.56
N ALA A 792 -39.00 -17.11 2.79
CA ALA A 792 -39.02 -15.66 2.88
C ALA A 792 -38.13 -15.13 4.03
N GLU A 793 -38.13 -15.84 5.17
CA GLU A 793 -37.39 -15.51 6.38
C GLU A 793 -35.86 -15.61 6.21
N ILE A 794 -35.38 -16.34 5.20
CA ILE A 794 -33.95 -16.51 4.96
C ILE A 794 -33.32 -15.20 4.50
N LYS A 795 -34.07 -14.35 3.79
CA LYS A 795 -33.59 -13.05 3.33
C LYS A 795 -33.16 -12.19 4.52
N ASP A 796 -33.99 -12.13 5.55
CA ASP A 796 -33.70 -11.37 6.77
C ASP A 796 -32.53 -11.98 7.54
N ARG A 797 -32.48 -13.31 7.61
CA ARG A 797 -31.37 -14.03 8.22
C ARG A 797 -30.04 -13.72 7.53
N VAL A 798 -29.97 -13.82 6.21
CA VAL A 798 -28.75 -13.51 5.45
C VAL A 798 -28.42 -12.02 5.56
N ASN A 799 -29.39 -11.10 5.54
CA ASN A 799 -29.13 -9.68 5.77
C ASN A 799 -28.54 -9.40 7.17
N ARG A 800 -29.00 -10.11 8.22
CA ARG A 800 -28.37 -10.06 9.56
C ARG A 800 -26.94 -10.58 9.55
N ILE A 801 -26.68 -11.72 8.88
CA ILE A 801 -25.33 -12.27 8.69
C ILE A 801 -24.41 -11.25 8.01
N LYS A 802 -24.94 -10.49 7.04
CA LYS A 802 -24.20 -9.45 6.32
C LYS A 802 -24.11 -8.12 7.06
N ASN A 803 -24.81 -7.96 8.19
CA ASN A 803 -24.95 -6.71 8.95
C ASN A 803 -25.23 -5.50 8.04
N ARG A 804 -26.25 -5.63 7.19
CA ARG A 804 -26.65 -4.61 6.20
C ARG A 804 -28.16 -4.36 6.22
N GLU A 805 -28.60 -3.36 5.46
CA GLU A 805 -30.01 -2.94 5.47
C GLU A 805 -30.96 -4.05 5.01
N PRO A 806 -32.08 -4.31 5.75
CA PRO A 806 -32.98 -5.44 5.47
C PRO A 806 -33.63 -5.44 4.07
N TRP A 807 -33.80 -4.25 3.50
CA TRP A 807 -34.45 -4.07 2.19
C TRP A 807 -33.55 -4.40 1.00
N ARG A 808 -32.24 -4.61 1.20
CA ARG A 808 -31.32 -4.92 0.09
C ARG A 808 -31.64 -6.28 -0.55
N PRO A 809 -31.69 -6.36 -1.89
CA PRO A 809 -31.94 -7.61 -2.60
C PRO A 809 -30.77 -8.59 -2.52
N PHE A 810 -31.09 -9.85 -2.80
CA PHE A 810 -30.15 -10.90 -3.16
C PHE A 810 -30.43 -11.35 -4.60
N GLY A 811 -29.43 -11.97 -5.24
CA GLY A 811 -29.58 -12.58 -6.56
C GLY A 811 -29.48 -14.11 -6.45
N PRO A 812 -30.10 -14.87 -7.37
CA PRO A 812 -29.97 -16.30 -7.42
C PRO A 812 -28.79 -16.73 -8.32
N SER A 813 -28.23 -17.91 -8.05
CA SER A 813 -27.54 -18.70 -9.07
C SER A 813 -28.48 -19.80 -9.56
N ILE A 814 -28.75 -19.85 -10.86
CA ILE A 814 -29.71 -20.75 -11.51
C ILE A 814 -28.98 -21.67 -12.50
N LEU A 815 -29.46 -22.91 -12.64
CA LEU A 815 -29.02 -23.85 -13.67
C LEU A 815 -29.26 -23.29 -15.08
N ALA A 816 -28.24 -23.40 -15.94
CA ALA A 816 -28.38 -23.11 -17.35
C ALA A 816 -29.49 -23.96 -18.00
N GLY A 817 -30.27 -23.34 -18.88
CA GLY A 817 -31.43 -23.92 -19.55
C GLY A 817 -32.73 -23.80 -18.75
N SER A 818 -32.68 -23.37 -17.47
CA SER A 818 -33.88 -23.13 -16.66
C SER A 818 -34.33 -21.68 -16.65
N GLU A 819 -33.52 -20.73 -17.14
CA GLU A 819 -33.79 -19.30 -17.04
C GLU A 819 -35.11 -18.86 -17.70
N GLY A 820 -35.49 -19.45 -18.84
CA GLY A 820 -36.74 -19.10 -19.54
C GLY A 820 -38.02 -19.49 -18.80
N ASP A 821 -37.93 -20.47 -17.90
CA ASP A 821 -39.06 -20.93 -17.09
C ASP A 821 -39.28 -20.05 -15.85
N TRP A 822 -38.30 -19.22 -15.49
CA TRP A 822 -38.30 -18.43 -14.24
C TRP A 822 -38.22 -16.92 -14.47
N PHE A 823 -37.59 -16.47 -15.54
CA PHE A 823 -37.38 -15.07 -15.86
C PHE A 823 -38.00 -14.70 -17.22
N GLU A 824 -38.51 -13.47 -17.32
CA GLU A 824 -38.99 -12.92 -18.59
C GLU A 824 -37.82 -12.52 -19.49
N GLY A 825 -37.97 -12.73 -20.80
CA GLY A 825 -36.95 -12.34 -21.78
C GLY A 825 -35.64 -13.10 -21.62
N ALA A 826 -35.74 -14.43 -21.46
CA ALA A 826 -34.68 -15.41 -21.26
C ALA A 826 -33.32 -14.94 -21.82
N PHE A 827 -32.33 -14.86 -20.93
CA PHE A 827 -31.03 -14.29 -21.23
C PHE A 827 -29.96 -14.96 -20.38
N ASP A 828 -28.83 -15.29 -21.00
CA ASP A 828 -27.70 -15.96 -20.36
C ASP A 828 -26.88 -14.98 -19.49
N ALA A 829 -27.44 -14.63 -18.34
CA ALA A 829 -26.85 -13.70 -17.39
C ALA A 829 -25.75 -14.36 -16.51
N ARG A 830 -24.58 -14.67 -17.07
CA ARG A 830 -23.51 -15.40 -16.35
C ARG A 830 -22.86 -14.67 -15.17
N PHE A 831 -22.98 -13.34 -15.09
CA PHE A 831 -22.19 -12.52 -14.16
C PHE A 831 -22.99 -11.72 -13.14
N MET A 832 -24.30 -11.96 -13.02
CA MET A 832 -25.20 -11.13 -12.21
C MET A 832 -25.14 -9.64 -12.56
N LEU A 833 -25.02 -9.31 -13.84
CA LEU A 833 -24.94 -7.92 -14.34
C LEU A 833 -26.22 -7.42 -15.00
N PHE A 834 -27.31 -8.18 -14.89
CA PHE A 834 -28.62 -7.87 -15.46
C PHE A 834 -29.71 -8.12 -14.42
N THR A 835 -30.63 -7.18 -14.27
CA THR A 835 -31.83 -7.34 -13.43
C THR A 835 -33.00 -7.79 -14.30
N LEU A 836 -33.42 -9.06 -14.21
CA LEU A 836 -34.49 -9.63 -15.02
C LEU A 836 -35.82 -9.67 -14.23
N PRO A 837 -36.99 -9.45 -14.87
CA PRO A 837 -38.28 -9.69 -14.24
C PRO A 837 -38.46 -11.19 -13.94
N VAL A 838 -38.86 -11.50 -12.70
CA VAL A 838 -39.28 -12.86 -12.34
C VAL A 838 -40.71 -13.05 -12.82
N ARG A 839 -40.97 -14.16 -13.52
CA ARG A 839 -42.31 -14.48 -14.00
C ARG A 839 -43.30 -14.49 -12.84
N GLU A 840 -44.46 -13.87 -13.06
CA GLU A 840 -45.43 -13.61 -11.99
C GLU A 840 -45.86 -14.87 -11.22
N ASP A 841 -46.09 -15.98 -11.94
CA ASP A 841 -46.46 -17.28 -11.37
C ASP A 841 -45.36 -17.95 -10.55
N LYS A 842 -44.10 -17.53 -10.74
CA LYS A 842 -42.93 -18.08 -10.04
C LYS A 842 -42.53 -17.27 -8.80
N ARG A 843 -42.94 -16.00 -8.70
CA ARG A 843 -42.54 -15.11 -7.59
C ARG A 843 -42.84 -15.71 -6.19
N PRO A 844 -44.00 -16.32 -5.93
CA PRO A 844 -44.30 -16.90 -4.62
C PRO A 844 -43.43 -18.11 -4.25
N LEU A 845 -42.79 -18.76 -5.24
CA LEU A 845 -41.97 -19.96 -5.04
C LEU A 845 -40.55 -19.64 -4.56
N VAL A 846 -40.06 -18.41 -4.81
CA VAL A 846 -38.68 -17.99 -4.49
C VAL A 846 -38.63 -16.59 -3.86
N PRO A 847 -39.43 -16.32 -2.80
CA PRO A 847 -39.62 -14.97 -2.26
C PRO A 847 -38.33 -14.31 -1.76
N ALA A 848 -37.30 -15.07 -1.40
CA ALA A 848 -36.06 -14.51 -0.85
C ALA A 848 -35.20 -13.75 -1.88
N ILE A 849 -35.37 -14.04 -3.17
CA ILE A 849 -34.60 -13.43 -4.27
C ILE A 849 -35.43 -12.47 -5.12
N VAL A 850 -36.74 -12.38 -4.88
CA VAL A 850 -37.63 -11.45 -5.57
C VAL A 850 -37.55 -10.08 -4.89
N HIS A 851 -37.24 -9.05 -5.66
CA HIS A 851 -37.25 -7.68 -5.18
C HIS A 851 -38.65 -7.07 -5.21
N VAL A 852 -38.84 -5.89 -4.61
CA VAL A 852 -40.17 -5.26 -4.47
C VAL A 852 -40.84 -4.90 -5.79
N ASP A 853 -40.05 -4.72 -6.85
CA ASP A 853 -40.51 -4.47 -8.22
C ASP A 853 -40.71 -5.78 -9.04
N GLY A 854 -40.67 -6.94 -8.39
CA GLY A 854 -40.85 -8.25 -9.04
C GLY A 854 -39.64 -8.73 -9.83
N THR A 855 -38.48 -8.08 -9.69
CA THR A 855 -37.25 -8.41 -10.42
C THR A 855 -36.24 -9.19 -9.57
N SER A 856 -35.26 -9.82 -10.22
CA SER A 856 -34.08 -10.38 -9.56
C SER A 856 -32.85 -10.27 -10.46
N ARG A 857 -31.67 -10.60 -9.93
CA ARG A 857 -30.37 -10.46 -10.62
C ARG A 857 -29.66 -11.81 -10.70
N PRO A 858 -30.00 -12.67 -11.68
CA PRO A 858 -29.53 -14.04 -11.73
C PRO A 858 -28.07 -14.16 -12.19
N GLN A 859 -27.43 -15.23 -11.74
CA GLN A 859 -26.25 -15.85 -12.34
C GLN A 859 -26.70 -17.15 -13.01
N VAL A 860 -26.57 -17.25 -14.33
CA VAL A 860 -26.73 -18.52 -15.04
C VAL A 860 -25.45 -19.35 -14.89
N VAL A 861 -25.58 -20.60 -14.44
CA VAL A 861 -24.45 -21.48 -14.12
C VAL A 861 -24.43 -22.64 -15.10
N HIS A 862 -23.36 -22.72 -15.89
CA HIS A 862 -23.10 -23.80 -16.84
C HIS A 862 -22.20 -24.88 -16.22
N GLU A 863 -22.46 -26.14 -16.56
CA GLU A 863 -21.64 -27.28 -16.08
C GLU A 863 -20.18 -27.17 -16.53
N SER A 864 -19.94 -26.70 -17.76
CA SER A 864 -18.61 -26.58 -18.36
C SER A 864 -17.70 -25.56 -17.65
N GLU A 865 -18.27 -24.63 -16.90
CA GLU A 865 -17.55 -23.53 -16.23
C GLU A 865 -17.30 -23.82 -14.75
N SER A 866 -18.30 -24.37 -14.07
CA SER A 866 -18.25 -24.64 -12.64
C SER A 866 -18.93 -25.98 -12.31
N PRO A 867 -18.31 -27.13 -12.67
CA PRO A 867 -18.97 -28.44 -12.58
C PRO A 867 -19.49 -28.75 -11.18
N LEU A 868 -18.71 -28.42 -10.14
CA LEU A 868 -19.08 -28.70 -8.75
C LEU A 868 -20.24 -27.82 -8.27
N TYR A 869 -20.25 -26.53 -8.64
CA TYR A 869 -21.31 -25.61 -8.25
C TYR A 869 -22.61 -25.91 -9.03
N HIS A 870 -22.49 -26.18 -10.33
CA HIS A 870 -23.58 -26.69 -11.16
C HIS A 870 -24.18 -27.97 -10.56
N ARG A 871 -23.34 -28.94 -10.18
CA ARG A 871 -23.80 -30.18 -9.54
C ARG A 871 -24.52 -29.95 -8.22
N MET A 872 -24.05 -29.00 -7.40
CA MET A 872 -24.75 -28.61 -6.16
C MET A 872 -26.15 -28.06 -6.46
N LEU A 873 -26.30 -27.24 -7.50
CA LEU A 873 -27.61 -26.74 -7.95
C LEU A 873 -28.50 -27.86 -8.52
N VAL A 874 -27.94 -28.83 -9.25
CA VAL A 874 -28.68 -30.02 -9.74
C VAL A 874 -29.22 -30.84 -8.57
N GLU A 875 -28.38 -31.13 -7.57
CA GLU A 875 -28.80 -31.88 -6.38
C GLU A 875 -29.83 -31.08 -5.56
N PHE A 876 -29.67 -29.74 -5.47
CA PHE A 876 -30.66 -28.88 -4.83
C PHE A 876 -32.01 -28.89 -5.58
N ASN A 877 -31.99 -28.83 -6.91
CA ASN A 877 -33.18 -28.93 -7.74
C ASN A 877 -33.90 -30.26 -7.54
N ALA A 878 -33.16 -31.38 -7.52
CA ALA A 878 -33.72 -32.71 -7.29
C ALA A 878 -34.42 -32.82 -5.91
N LEU A 879 -33.91 -32.12 -4.89
CA LEU A 879 -34.48 -32.12 -3.54
C LEU A 879 -35.68 -31.17 -3.39
N THR A 880 -35.75 -30.11 -4.18
CA THR A 880 -36.64 -28.96 -3.89
C THR A 880 -37.62 -28.61 -5.00
N GLY A 881 -37.38 -29.09 -6.22
CA GLY A 881 -38.08 -28.67 -7.44
C GLY A 881 -37.69 -27.26 -7.91
N VAL A 882 -36.69 -26.61 -7.29
CA VAL A 882 -36.25 -25.25 -7.62
C VAL A 882 -34.82 -25.29 -8.14
N PRO A 883 -34.55 -24.82 -9.39
CA PRO A 883 -33.25 -24.97 -10.04
C PRO A 883 -32.24 -23.87 -9.65
N MET A 884 -32.40 -23.27 -8.48
CA MET A 884 -31.57 -22.13 -8.05
C MET A 884 -31.39 -22.04 -6.55
N THR A 885 -30.29 -21.42 -6.13
CA THR A 885 -30.04 -21.02 -4.74
C THR A 885 -29.85 -19.52 -4.65
N LEU A 886 -30.18 -18.91 -3.51
CA LEU A 886 -29.74 -17.55 -3.20
C LEU A 886 -28.21 -17.54 -3.12
N ASN A 887 -27.56 -16.59 -3.80
CA ASN A 887 -26.11 -16.40 -3.77
C ASN A 887 -25.76 -14.96 -3.38
N THR A 888 -24.86 -14.81 -2.41
CA THR A 888 -24.27 -13.53 -2.03
C THR A 888 -22.77 -13.67 -1.72
N SER A 889 -22.07 -12.55 -1.61
CA SER A 889 -20.62 -12.54 -1.41
C SER A 889 -20.21 -13.10 -0.05
N PHE A 890 -19.17 -13.94 -0.04
CA PHE A 890 -18.57 -14.44 1.19
C PHE A 890 -17.55 -13.44 1.75
N ASN A 891 -18.03 -12.61 2.67
CA ASN A 891 -17.27 -11.58 3.41
C ASN A 891 -18.07 -11.06 4.61
N ARG A 892 -17.40 -10.49 5.62
CA ARG A 892 -18.04 -9.69 6.68
C ARG A 892 -18.29 -8.26 6.21
N ARG A 893 -19.02 -7.47 7.00
CA ARG A 893 -19.21 -6.03 6.74
C ARG A 893 -17.84 -5.34 6.73
N GLY A 894 -17.58 -4.53 5.71
CA GLY A 894 -16.33 -3.78 5.55
C GLY A 894 -15.17 -4.56 4.92
N GLU A 895 -15.28 -5.89 4.78
CA GLU A 895 -14.21 -6.72 4.21
C GLU A 895 -14.40 -6.99 2.71
N PRO A 896 -13.32 -7.21 1.94
CA PRO A 896 -13.38 -7.79 0.59
C PRO A 896 -13.87 -9.25 0.61
N ILE A 897 -14.30 -9.78 -0.54
CA ILE A 897 -14.54 -11.23 -0.74
C ILE A 897 -13.31 -12.02 -0.26
N VAL A 898 -13.52 -13.10 0.49
CA VAL A 898 -12.44 -13.95 1.04
C VAL A 898 -11.62 -14.57 -0.09
N CYS A 899 -10.29 -14.59 0.05
CA CYS A 899 -9.38 -15.13 -0.95
C CYS A 899 -8.84 -16.50 -0.52
N THR A 900 -8.15 -16.55 0.62
CA THR A 900 -7.45 -17.73 1.11
C THR A 900 -8.33 -18.59 2.03
N PRO A 901 -7.99 -19.88 2.27
CA PRO A 901 -8.69 -20.71 3.24
C PRO A 901 -8.68 -20.11 4.65
N ALA A 902 -7.61 -19.42 5.02
CA ALA A 902 -7.50 -18.72 6.31
C ALA A 902 -8.50 -17.56 6.41
N ASP A 903 -8.61 -16.74 5.36
CA ASP A 903 -9.61 -15.65 5.30
C ASP A 903 -11.02 -16.22 5.44
N ALA A 904 -11.32 -17.30 4.72
CA ALA A 904 -12.65 -17.92 4.73
C ALA A 904 -13.00 -18.51 6.10
N ILE A 905 -12.06 -19.16 6.78
CA ILE A 905 -12.25 -19.66 8.16
C ILE A 905 -12.46 -18.50 9.13
N GLU A 906 -11.66 -17.44 9.04
CA GLU A 906 -11.79 -16.28 9.93
C GLU A 906 -13.14 -15.58 9.72
N SER A 907 -13.51 -15.30 8.46
CA SER A 907 -14.82 -14.73 8.14
C SER A 907 -15.94 -15.66 8.59
N PHE A 908 -15.85 -16.98 8.35
CA PHE A 908 -16.87 -17.94 8.77
C PHE A 908 -17.12 -17.91 10.28
N LYS A 909 -16.06 -17.88 11.10
CA LYS A 909 -16.17 -17.79 12.57
C LYS A 909 -16.92 -16.52 13.02
N GLY A 910 -16.70 -15.41 12.32
CA GLY A 910 -17.37 -14.13 12.60
C GLY A 910 -18.75 -13.97 11.93
N LEU A 911 -19.20 -14.93 11.11
CA LEU A 911 -20.49 -14.89 10.42
C LEU A 911 -21.53 -15.77 11.13
N GLY A 912 -22.81 -15.48 10.88
CA GLY A 912 -23.93 -16.31 11.33
C GLY A 912 -24.29 -17.46 10.38
N ALA A 913 -23.37 -17.90 9.51
CA ALA A 913 -23.57 -19.07 8.66
C ALA A 913 -23.51 -20.36 9.49
N ASP A 914 -24.24 -21.39 9.08
CA ASP A 914 -24.36 -22.66 9.81
C ASP A 914 -23.15 -23.58 9.58
N PHE A 915 -22.63 -23.59 8.35
CA PHE A 915 -21.51 -24.43 7.96
C PHE A 915 -20.63 -23.78 6.90
N LEU A 916 -19.41 -24.30 6.79
CA LEU A 916 -18.44 -23.94 5.77
C LEU A 916 -18.09 -25.15 4.93
N ALA A 917 -18.55 -25.17 3.68
CA ALA A 917 -18.12 -26.12 2.66
C ALA A 917 -16.87 -25.58 1.96
N MET A 918 -15.73 -26.22 2.18
CA MET A 918 -14.42 -25.78 1.69
C MET A 918 -13.64 -26.97 1.14
N GLY A 919 -13.37 -26.98 -0.17
CA GLY A 919 -12.83 -28.16 -0.84
C GLY A 919 -13.74 -29.37 -0.60
N SER A 920 -13.14 -30.51 -0.27
CA SER A 920 -13.88 -31.73 0.12
C SER A 920 -14.31 -31.77 1.59
N PHE A 921 -14.31 -30.65 2.31
CA PHE A 921 -14.59 -30.62 3.75
C PHE A 921 -15.83 -29.78 4.07
N ILE A 922 -16.55 -30.20 5.10
CA ILE A 922 -17.56 -29.37 5.75
C ILE A 922 -17.12 -29.15 7.20
N ALA A 923 -16.88 -27.89 7.54
CA ALA A 923 -16.64 -27.44 8.90
C ALA A 923 -17.96 -26.95 9.52
N GLU A 924 -18.20 -27.38 10.75
CA GLU A 924 -19.33 -26.93 11.54
C GLU A 924 -18.93 -25.68 12.31
N LYS A 925 -19.90 -24.80 12.55
CA LYS A 925 -19.75 -23.83 13.63
C LYS A 925 -19.62 -24.64 14.93
N PRO A 926 -18.67 -24.32 15.83
CA PRO A 926 -18.67 -24.93 17.16
C PRO A 926 -20.08 -24.79 17.73
N ALA A 927 -20.61 -25.88 18.31
CA ALA A 927 -21.91 -25.85 18.99
C ALA A 927 -21.96 -24.58 19.85
N PRO A 928 -23.07 -23.83 19.85
CA PRO A 928 -23.16 -22.58 20.60
C PRO A 928 -22.90 -22.88 22.07
N ASN A 929 -21.65 -22.73 22.50
CA ASN A 929 -21.34 -22.52 23.89
C ASN A 929 -21.81 -21.11 24.18
N ALA A 930 -23.01 -21.05 24.77
CA ALA A 930 -23.74 -19.87 25.17
C ALA A 930 -24.11 -18.93 24.02
N GLU A 931 -25.42 -18.66 23.92
CA GLU A 931 -25.89 -17.35 23.48
C GLU A 931 -24.99 -16.28 24.12
N ILE A 932 -24.47 -15.36 23.31
CA ILE A 932 -24.18 -14.04 23.85
C ILE A 932 -25.55 -13.51 24.27
N CYS A 933 -25.88 -13.72 25.53
CA CYS A 933 -27.09 -13.20 26.13
C CYS A 933 -26.99 -11.68 25.96
N ASP A 934 -27.83 -11.11 25.11
CA ASP A 934 -28.00 -9.65 24.94
C ASP A 934 -28.44 -8.97 26.25
N THR A 935 -28.64 -9.76 27.32
CA THR A 935 -28.69 -9.28 28.69
C THR A 935 -27.55 -9.93 29.50
N PRO A 936 -26.50 -9.21 29.93
CA PRO A 936 -25.55 -9.78 30.88
C PRO A 936 -26.33 -10.24 32.12
N PRO A 937 -26.03 -11.43 32.68
CA PRO A 937 -26.63 -11.86 33.94
C PRO A 937 -26.31 -10.80 35.00
N PRO A 938 -27.17 -10.68 36.03
CA PRO A 938 -26.94 -9.77 37.14
C PRO A 938 -25.49 -9.89 37.63
N ILE A 939 -24.84 -8.75 37.91
CA ILE A 939 -23.42 -8.69 38.30
C ILE A 939 -23.16 -9.61 39.51
N GLU A 940 -24.16 -9.75 40.38
CA GLU A 940 -24.19 -10.60 41.55
C GLU A 940 -24.04 -12.09 41.20
N GLU A 941 -24.60 -12.55 40.08
CA GLU A 941 -24.46 -13.94 39.61
C GLU A 941 -23.06 -14.20 39.03
N LEU A 942 -22.50 -13.23 38.31
CA LEU A 942 -21.12 -13.32 37.78
C LEU A 942 -20.08 -13.42 38.90
N ALA A 943 -20.33 -12.73 40.02
CA ALA A 943 -19.46 -12.75 41.19
C ALA A 943 -19.33 -14.14 41.83
N LEU A 944 -20.37 -14.97 41.71
CA LEU A 944 -20.43 -16.31 42.32
C LEU A 944 -19.77 -17.40 41.46
N LEU A 945 -19.44 -17.11 40.19
CA LEU A 945 -18.82 -18.09 39.29
C LEU A 945 -17.43 -18.49 39.80
N PRO A 946 -17.02 -19.76 39.65
CA PRO A 946 -15.68 -20.20 40.06
C PRO A 946 -14.61 -19.47 39.24
N GLY A 947 -13.48 -19.21 39.89
CA GLY A 947 -12.32 -18.54 39.33
C GLY A 947 -11.14 -19.49 39.15
N GLY A 948 -9.99 -18.94 38.75
CA GLY A 948 -8.77 -19.69 38.50
C GLY A 948 -8.17 -19.43 37.13
N ARG A 949 -8.67 -18.45 36.36
CA ARG A 949 -8.11 -18.04 35.06
C ARG A 949 -7.85 -16.54 34.99
N ARG A 950 -7.01 -16.12 34.05
CA ARG A 950 -6.64 -14.72 33.84
C ARG A 950 -7.14 -14.25 32.49
N LEU A 951 -7.81 -13.10 32.44
CA LEU A 951 -8.24 -12.41 31.23
C LEU A 951 -7.23 -11.32 30.88
N MET A 952 -6.64 -11.38 29.69
CA MET A 952 -5.86 -10.29 29.11
C MET A 952 -6.73 -9.51 28.14
N LEU A 953 -7.16 -8.31 28.54
CA LEU A 953 -8.15 -7.51 27.82
C LEU A 953 -7.51 -6.24 27.26
N ARG A 954 -7.63 -6.02 25.95
CA ARG A 954 -7.35 -4.70 25.36
C ARG A 954 -8.63 -3.85 25.30
N LEU A 955 -8.51 -2.60 25.75
CA LEU A 955 -9.59 -1.62 25.75
C LEU A 955 -9.41 -0.52 24.69
N THR A 956 -8.16 -0.17 24.36
CA THR A 956 -7.86 0.97 23.48
C THR A 956 -6.61 0.72 22.63
N ALA A 957 -6.58 1.33 21.44
CA ALA A 957 -5.37 1.46 20.62
C ALA A 957 -4.68 2.82 20.79
N ARG A 958 -5.24 3.73 21.61
CA ARG A 958 -4.66 5.05 21.88
C ARG A 958 -3.65 4.96 23.02
N CYS A 959 -2.54 5.67 22.87
CA CYS A 959 -1.49 5.82 23.87
C CYS A 959 -0.96 7.26 23.83
N ASP A 960 -0.55 7.78 24.97
CA ASP A 960 0.07 9.11 25.07
C ASP A 960 1.58 9.09 24.77
N CYS A 961 2.17 7.91 24.57
CA CYS A 961 3.53 7.71 24.05
C CYS A 961 3.53 7.31 22.57
N ARG A 962 4.64 7.56 21.85
CA ARG A 962 4.85 7.24 20.43
C ARG A 962 6.05 6.31 20.23
N CYS A 963 6.16 5.32 21.10
CA CYS A 963 7.28 4.37 21.13
C CYS A 963 7.38 3.59 19.82
N ALA A 964 8.47 3.76 19.06
CA ALA A 964 8.66 3.11 17.75
C ALA A 964 8.66 1.55 17.80
N HIS A 965 8.92 0.96 18.96
CA HIS A 965 8.94 -0.50 19.20
C HIS A 965 7.60 -1.07 19.70
N CYS A 966 6.59 -0.22 19.94
CA CYS A 966 5.34 -0.65 20.54
C CYS A 966 4.35 -1.17 19.49
N THR A 967 3.82 -2.38 19.71
CA THR A 967 2.84 -3.05 18.83
C THR A 967 1.47 -2.37 18.82
N VAL A 968 1.23 -1.40 19.70
CA VAL A 968 0.04 -0.54 19.62
C VAL A 968 -0.02 0.20 18.29
N GLN A 969 1.15 0.52 17.70
CA GLN A 969 1.22 1.18 16.39
C GLN A 969 0.67 0.30 15.26
N ASP A 970 0.72 -1.02 15.37
CA ASP A 970 0.11 -1.94 14.39
C ASP A 970 -1.41 -1.78 14.34
N LEU A 971 -1.97 -1.19 15.40
CA LEU A 971 -3.39 -1.14 15.70
C LEU A 971 -3.90 0.31 15.76
N SER A 972 -3.08 1.31 15.39
CA SER A 972 -3.41 2.74 15.53
C SER A 972 -4.73 3.14 14.87
N ASP A 973 -5.14 2.40 13.84
CA ASP A 973 -6.33 2.68 13.03
C ASP A 973 -7.55 1.84 13.45
N ARG A 974 -7.43 1.06 14.53
CA ARG A 974 -8.54 0.28 15.09
C ARG A 974 -9.32 1.15 16.09
N GLU A 975 -10.64 1.09 16.02
CA GLU A 975 -11.52 1.78 16.97
C GLU A 975 -11.36 1.22 18.39
N ASP A 976 -11.54 2.08 19.39
CA ASP A 976 -11.54 1.67 20.79
C ASP A 976 -12.86 0.98 21.17
N ARG A 977 -12.84 0.09 22.17
CA ARG A 977 -14.10 -0.42 22.75
C ARG A 977 -14.89 0.72 23.39
N SER A 978 -16.18 0.77 23.09
CA SER A 978 -17.15 1.50 23.90
C SER A 978 -17.22 0.94 25.32
N PHE A 979 -17.81 1.71 26.24
CA PHE A 979 -18.04 1.26 27.62
C PHE A 979 -18.84 -0.06 27.66
N THR A 980 -19.91 -0.15 26.88
CA THR A 980 -20.78 -1.34 26.82
C THR A 980 -20.02 -2.57 26.31
N GLU A 981 -19.20 -2.43 25.27
CA GLU A 981 -18.39 -3.53 24.75
C GLU A 981 -17.31 -3.99 25.73
N ALA A 982 -16.73 -3.07 26.50
CA ALA A 982 -15.79 -3.41 27.56
C ALA A 982 -16.47 -4.17 28.70
N VAL A 983 -17.69 -3.77 29.09
CA VAL A 983 -18.51 -4.47 30.10
C VAL A 983 -18.89 -5.87 29.62
N ALA A 984 -19.30 -6.01 28.36
CA ALA A 984 -19.63 -7.31 27.77
C ALA A 984 -18.42 -8.27 27.79
N ALA A 985 -17.23 -7.78 27.40
CA ALA A 985 -16.00 -8.56 27.44
C ALA A 985 -15.62 -9.01 28.86
N LEU A 986 -15.79 -8.13 29.86
CA LEU A 986 -15.57 -8.49 31.27
C LEU A 986 -16.54 -9.58 31.74
N ALA A 987 -17.82 -9.48 31.37
CA ALA A 987 -18.82 -10.48 31.71
C ALA A 987 -18.54 -11.84 31.02
N GLU A 988 -18.14 -11.84 29.75
CA GLU A 988 -17.70 -13.04 29.04
C GLU A 988 -16.46 -13.67 29.68
N GLY A 989 -15.48 -12.86 30.10
CA GLY A 989 -14.32 -13.35 30.84
C GLY A 989 -14.70 -14.06 32.14
N ARG A 990 -15.67 -13.53 32.91
CA ARG A 990 -16.20 -14.20 34.10
C ARG A 990 -16.87 -15.53 33.79
N ARG A 991 -17.69 -15.59 32.73
CA ARG A 991 -18.29 -16.84 32.26
C ARG A 991 -17.24 -17.86 31.85
N ALA A 992 -16.08 -17.41 31.38
CA ALA A 992 -14.93 -18.25 31.07
C ALA A 992 -14.05 -18.60 32.29
N HIS A 993 -14.53 -18.35 33.52
CA HIS A 993 -13.85 -18.58 34.80
C HIS A 993 -12.61 -17.71 35.04
N CYS A 994 -12.48 -16.58 34.32
CA CYS A 994 -11.41 -15.62 34.58
C CYS A 994 -11.77 -14.77 35.79
N ASP A 995 -10.92 -14.74 36.82
CA ASP A 995 -11.08 -13.91 38.02
C ASP A 995 -9.86 -13.03 38.29
N GLU A 996 -8.87 -13.07 37.39
CA GLU A 996 -7.79 -12.10 37.32
C GLU A 996 -7.90 -11.34 35.99
N LEU A 997 -7.71 -10.02 36.01
CA LEU A 997 -7.80 -9.14 34.86
C LEU A 997 -6.44 -8.47 34.62
N VAL A 998 -5.92 -8.56 33.41
CA VAL A 998 -4.78 -7.79 32.91
C VAL A 998 -5.27 -6.89 31.81
N VAL A 999 -5.22 -5.58 32.03
CA VAL A 999 -5.51 -4.60 30.99
C VAL A 999 -4.23 -4.33 30.22
N MET A 1000 -4.20 -4.78 28.97
CA MET A 1000 -2.99 -4.81 28.15
C MET A 1000 -3.07 -3.85 26.97
N ARG A 1001 -1.91 -3.35 26.54
CA ARG A 1001 -1.71 -2.46 25.38
C ARG A 1001 -2.49 -1.13 25.43
N GLY A 1002 -2.01 -0.16 24.66
CA GLY A 1002 -2.52 1.22 24.71
C GLY A 1002 -2.27 1.85 26.08
N GLU A 1003 -2.92 2.99 26.36
CA GLU A 1003 -2.91 3.61 27.69
C GLU A 1003 -4.34 3.70 28.24
N ALA A 1004 -4.86 2.57 28.73
CA ALA A 1004 -6.20 2.49 29.29
C ALA A 1004 -6.38 3.41 30.51
N ALA A 1005 -5.30 3.65 31.27
CA ALA A 1005 -5.32 4.54 32.42
C ALA A 1005 -5.58 6.02 32.07
N ARG A 1006 -5.70 6.38 30.78
CA ARG A 1006 -6.16 7.70 30.30
C ARG A 1006 -7.65 7.78 29.98
N ARG A 1007 -8.39 6.67 29.82
CA ARG A 1007 -9.83 6.71 29.48
C ARG A 1007 -10.70 7.12 30.67
N ASP A 1008 -11.55 8.12 30.52
CA ASP A 1008 -12.37 8.65 31.63
C ASP A 1008 -13.28 7.62 32.31
N ASP A 1009 -13.72 6.60 31.56
CA ASP A 1009 -14.57 5.52 32.04
C ASP A 1009 -13.79 4.37 32.74
N PHE A 1010 -12.46 4.37 32.67
CA PHE A 1010 -11.64 3.25 33.16
C PHE A 1010 -11.78 2.96 34.66
N PRO A 1011 -11.81 3.95 35.56
CA PRO A 1011 -12.07 3.68 36.98
C PRO A 1011 -13.40 2.94 37.22
N GLU A 1012 -14.44 3.26 36.43
CA GLU A 1012 -15.74 2.60 36.57
C GLU A 1012 -15.72 1.17 36.03
N LEU A 1013 -15.00 0.92 34.93
CA LEU A 1013 -14.78 -0.42 34.41
C LEU A 1013 -14.08 -1.33 35.42
N ILE A 1014 -13.09 -0.82 36.15
CA ILE A 1014 -12.42 -1.58 37.21
C ILE A 1014 -13.40 -1.88 38.36
N ARG A 1015 -14.18 -0.90 38.82
CA ARG A 1015 -15.20 -1.13 39.88
C ARG A 1015 -16.23 -2.16 39.45
N LEU A 1016 -16.65 -2.13 38.18
CA LEU A 1016 -17.55 -3.15 37.61
C LEU A 1016 -16.88 -4.52 37.58
N ALA A 1017 -15.63 -4.62 37.11
CA ALA A 1017 -14.88 -5.88 37.15
C ALA A 1017 -14.79 -6.44 38.58
N ARG A 1018 -14.51 -5.60 39.58
CA ARG A 1018 -14.50 -6.02 40.99
C ARG A 1018 -15.86 -6.58 41.42
N ARG A 1019 -16.95 -5.87 41.12
CA ARG A 1019 -18.30 -6.36 41.43
C ARG A 1019 -18.65 -7.66 40.71
N MET A 1020 -18.14 -7.86 39.49
CA MET A 1020 -18.31 -9.09 38.72
C MET A 1020 -17.47 -10.27 39.24
N GLY A 1021 -16.61 -10.08 40.25
CA GLY A 1021 -15.81 -11.14 40.85
C GLY A 1021 -14.36 -11.22 40.39
N TYR A 1022 -13.82 -10.19 39.71
CA TYR A 1022 -12.37 -10.12 39.45
C TYR A 1022 -11.61 -9.76 40.73
N ARG A 1023 -10.85 -10.72 41.24
CA ARG A 1023 -10.10 -10.66 42.51
C ARG A 1023 -8.72 -10.04 42.36
N TYR A 1024 -8.16 -10.04 41.16
CA TYR A 1024 -6.88 -9.40 40.85
C TYR A 1024 -6.99 -8.53 39.60
N VAL A 1025 -6.48 -7.30 39.64
CA VAL A 1025 -6.47 -6.35 38.51
C VAL A 1025 -5.07 -5.79 38.32
N GLN A 1026 -4.48 -6.11 37.17
CA GLN A 1026 -3.21 -5.59 36.67
C GLN A 1026 -3.44 -4.64 35.49
N VAL A 1027 -2.68 -3.55 35.45
CA VAL A 1027 -2.68 -2.61 34.32
C VAL A 1027 -1.28 -2.47 33.73
N GLN A 1028 -1.15 -2.57 32.40
CA GLN A 1028 0.04 -2.16 31.67
C GLN A 1028 -0.04 -0.67 31.37
N THR A 1029 1.01 0.08 31.71
CA THR A 1029 1.00 1.54 31.62
C THR A 1029 2.39 2.12 31.38
N SER A 1030 2.42 3.32 30.80
CA SER A 1030 3.61 4.18 30.81
C SER A 1030 3.92 4.75 32.20
N GLY A 1031 3.00 4.63 33.17
CA GLY A 1031 3.12 5.23 34.51
C GLY A 1031 2.79 6.73 34.53
N ARG A 1032 2.83 7.40 33.39
CA ARG A 1032 2.55 8.85 33.26
C ARG A 1032 1.16 9.26 33.74
N PRO A 1033 0.07 8.50 33.50
CA PRO A 1033 -1.25 8.88 34.01
C PRO A 1033 -1.33 8.94 35.55
N PHE A 1034 -0.41 8.28 36.26
CA PHE A 1034 -0.35 8.29 37.72
C PHE A 1034 0.46 9.47 38.30
N ALA A 1035 1.13 10.25 37.43
CA ALA A 1035 1.74 11.52 37.82
C ALA A 1035 0.68 12.56 38.18
N ASP A 1036 -0.47 12.54 37.48
CA ASP A 1036 -1.62 13.37 37.82
C ASP A 1036 -2.29 12.92 39.11
N ARG A 1037 -2.50 13.85 40.05
CA ARG A 1037 -3.01 13.54 41.39
C ARG A 1037 -4.45 13.02 41.36
N LEU A 1038 -5.35 13.70 40.66
CA LEU A 1038 -6.77 13.37 40.64
C LEU A 1038 -7.01 12.03 39.95
N ARG A 1039 -6.30 11.81 38.84
CA ARG A 1039 -6.34 10.57 38.08
C ARG A 1039 -5.83 9.40 38.89
N ARG A 1040 -4.68 9.56 39.55
CA ARG A 1040 -4.12 8.55 40.45
C ARG A 1040 -5.11 8.19 41.56
N GLU A 1041 -5.66 9.18 42.26
CA GLU A 1041 -6.61 8.95 43.35
C GLU A 1041 -7.84 8.16 42.86
N ALA A 1042 -8.38 8.51 41.69
CA ALA A 1042 -9.52 7.79 41.10
C ALA A 1042 -9.20 6.33 40.73
N LEU A 1043 -8.01 6.07 40.17
CA LEU A 1043 -7.56 4.74 39.75
C LEU A 1043 -7.21 3.85 40.94
N LEU A 1044 -6.55 4.40 41.96
CA LEU A 1044 -6.27 3.68 43.21
C LEU A 1044 -7.56 3.33 43.94
N ALA A 1045 -8.51 4.27 44.03
CA ALA A 1045 -9.82 4.03 44.63
C ALA A 1045 -10.67 3.00 43.86
N ALA A 1046 -10.39 2.78 42.57
CA ALA A 1046 -11.06 1.75 41.78
C ALA A 1046 -10.57 0.32 42.12
N GLY A 1047 -9.41 0.19 42.76
CA GLY A 1047 -8.86 -1.08 43.22
C GLY A 1047 -7.96 -1.76 42.17
N ILE A 1048 -6.89 -1.10 41.75
CA ILE A 1048 -5.79 -1.72 40.98
C ILE A 1048 -4.84 -2.40 41.96
N ASP A 1049 -4.54 -3.70 41.76
CA ASP A 1049 -3.61 -4.44 42.63
C ASP A 1049 -2.16 -4.34 42.14
N CYS A 1050 -1.99 -4.31 40.81
CA CYS A 1050 -0.69 -4.33 40.17
C CYS A 1050 -0.58 -3.37 39.00
N ALA A 1051 0.56 -2.70 38.89
CA ALA A 1051 0.90 -1.86 37.75
C ALA A 1051 2.20 -2.35 37.11
N GLU A 1052 2.13 -2.71 35.83
CA GLU A 1052 3.29 -2.98 35.00
C GLU A 1052 3.69 -1.66 34.33
N VAL A 1053 4.75 -1.03 34.84
CA VAL A 1053 5.22 0.29 34.41
C VAL A 1053 6.40 0.12 33.47
N THR A 1054 6.28 0.63 32.25
CA THR A 1054 7.35 0.55 31.25
C THR A 1054 8.43 1.61 31.49
N ILE A 1055 9.70 1.20 31.61
CA ILE A 1055 10.86 2.10 31.72
C ILE A 1055 11.82 1.83 30.57
N LEU A 1056 12.07 2.84 29.73
CA LEU A 1056 12.79 2.66 28.47
C LEU A 1056 14.31 2.87 28.56
N ALA A 1057 14.78 3.72 29.48
CA ALA A 1057 16.20 4.00 29.70
C ALA A 1057 16.43 4.60 31.11
N PRO A 1058 17.66 4.54 31.66
CA PRO A 1058 17.95 5.04 33.01
C PRO A 1058 18.15 6.56 33.08
N ALA A 1059 18.09 7.26 31.96
CA ALA A 1059 18.31 8.70 31.84
C ALA A 1059 17.22 9.37 30.99
N GLU A 1060 16.85 10.59 31.38
CA GLU A 1060 15.73 11.35 30.80
C GLU A 1060 15.79 11.47 29.28
N GLY A 1061 16.91 11.97 28.73
CA GLY A 1061 17.02 12.20 27.29
C GLY A 1061 16.83 10.96 26.43
N GLU A 1062 17.40 9.81 26.83
CA GLU A 1062 17.25 8.57 26.06
C GLU A 1062 15.86 7.94 26.28
N HIS A 1063 15.31 8.04 27.49
CA HIS A 1063 13.97 7.54 27.80
C HIS A 1063 12.89 8.29 27.01
N ASP A 1064 12.98 9.62 26.98
CA ASP A 1064 12.03 10.49 26.28
C ASP A 1064 12.12 10.32 24.76
N ALA A 1065 13.34 10.14 24.22
CA ALA A 1065 13.55 9.84 22.81
C ALA A 1065 12.93 8.50 22.42
N LEU A 1066 13.05 7.47 23.27
CA LEU A 1066 12.43 6.16 23.05
C LEU A 1066 10.91 6.19 23.24
N ALA A 1067 10.40 7.03 24.14
CA ALA A 1067 8.98 7.25 24.37
C ALA A 1067 8.32 8.11 23.26
N GLY A 1068 9.12 8.91 22.54
CA GLY A 1068 8.65 9.89 21.57
C GLY A 1068 7.95 11.09 22.21
N VAL A 1069 8.21 11.37 23.49
CA VAL A 1069 7.56 12.43 24.28
C VAL A 1069 8.54 13.01 25.29
N GLU A 1070 8.73 14.33 25.24
CA GLU A 1070 9.56 15.08 26.19
C GLU A 1070 8.89 15.13 27.58
N GLY A 1071 9.67 14.94 28.65
CA GLY A 1071 9.22 14.88 30.03
C GLY A 1071 8.64 13.53 30.47
N ALA A 1072 8.56 12.54 29.57
CA ALA A 1072 7.97 11.24 29.84
C ALA A 1072 8.69 10.50 30.99
N PHE A 1073 10.02 10.59 31.08
CA PHE A 1073 10.81 9.98 32.14
C PHE A 1073 10.43 10.52 33.52
N ARG A 1074 10.31 11.84 33.67
CA ARG A 1074 9.93 12.47 34.94
C ARG A 1074 8.54 12.04 35.36
N GLU A 1075 7.57 12.11 34.45
CA GLU A 1075 6.19 11.68 34.70
C GLU A 1075 6.12 10.19 35.08
N THR A 1076 6.84 9.34 34.35
CA THR A 1076 6.93 7.89 34.61
C THR A 1076 7.47 7.61 36.01
N LEU A 1077 8.57 8.26 36.41
CA LEU A 1077 9.16 8.07 37.74
C LEU A 1077 8.27 8.62 38.86
N ILE A 1078 7.58 9.75 38.64
CA ILE A 1078 6.61 10.30 39.61
C ILE A 1078 5.45 9.31 39.79
N GLY A 1079 4.87 8.83 38.69
CA GLY A 1079 3.76 7.87 38.71
C GLY A 1079 4.16 6.55 39.36
N LEU A 1080 5.33 6.03 39.02
CA LEU A 1080 5.88 4.80 39.61
C LEU A 1080 6.07 4.94 41.14
N ARG A 1081 6.73 6.00 41.61
CA ARG A 1081 6.87 6.23 43.07
C ARG A 1081 5.52 6.40 43.76
N ALA A 1082 4.57 7.05 43.09
CA ALA A 1082 3.25 7.26 43.66
C ALA A 1082 2.47 5.93 43.81
N LEU A 1083 2.62 5.01 42.85
CA LEU A 1083 2.08 3.65 42.92
C LEU A 1083 2.72 2.84 44.05
N VAL A 1084 4.05 2.85 44.15
CA VAL A 1084 4.78 2.16 45.23
C VAL A 1084 4.37 2.71 46.60
N LYS A 1085 4.30 4.04 46.75
CA LYS A 1085 3.86 4.69 48.00
C LYS A 1085 2.41 4.37 48.35
N ALA A 1086 1.55 4.13 47.36
CA ALA A 1086 0.17 3.71 47.56
C ALA A 1086 0.02 2.23 47.90
N GLY A 1087 1.11 1.45 47.94
CA GLY A 1087 1.08 0.02 48.23
C GLY A 1087 0.63 -0.85 47.05
N VAL A 1088 0.57 -0.30 45.83
CA VAL A 1088 0.32 -1.08 44.61
C VAL A 1088 1.56 -1.91 44.30
N ASP A 1089 1.38 -3.17 43.92
CA ASP A 1089 2.48 -4.00 43.48
C ASP A 1089 2.99 -3.53 42.10
N VAL A 1090 4.22 -3.04 42.04
CA VAL A 1090 4.80 -2.47 40.81
C VAL A 1090 5.82 -3.42 40.20
N MET A 1091 5.59 -3.76 38.94
CA MET A 1091 6.56 -4.44 38.09
C MET A 1091 7.11 -3.45 37.07
N ALA A 1092 8.42 -3.20 37.12
CA ALA A 1092 9.08 -2.40 36.10
C ALA A 1092 9.36 -3.29 34.88
N ASN A 1093 8.76 -2.98 33.73
CA ASN A 1093 9.02 -3.67 32.47
C ASN A 1093 10.02 -2.86 31.62
N VAL A 1094 11.07 -3.51 31.15
CA VAL A 1094 12.13 -2.92 30.33
C VAL A 1094 12.20 -3.65 28.99
N PRO A 1095 11.70 -3.03 27.91
CA PRO A 1095 11.89 -3.54 26.56
C PRO A 1095 13.38 -3.53 26.18
N ILE A 1096 13.89 -4.64 25.66
CA ILE A 1096 15.28 -4.78 25.19
C ILE A 1096 15.37 -4.20 23.78
N LEU A 1097 16.02 -3.05 23.65
CA LEU A 1097 16.10 -2.27 22.41
C LEU A 1097 17.54 -1.98 22.01
N ARG A 1098 17.77 -1.74 20.71
CA ARG A 1098 19.10 -1.38 20.19
C ARG A 1098 19.71 -0.17 20.90
N ARG A 1099 18.90 0.83 21.23
CA ARG A 1099 19.36 2.08 21.82
C ARG A 1099 19.62 2.00 23.32
N ASN A 1100 18.90 1.15 24.06
CA ASN A 1100 19.04 1.02 25.50
C ASN A 1100 19.90 -0.17 25.95
N VAL A 1101 20.26 -1.09 25.05
CA VAL A 1101 21.01 -2.32 25.39
C VAL A 1101 22.27 -2.02 26.20
N LYS A 1102 23.02 -0.97 25.83
CA LYS A 1102 24.28 -0.54 26.47
C LYS A 1102 24.10 -0.05 27.91
N ASP A 1103 22.86 0.26 28.29
CA ASP A 1103 22.50 0.86 29.57
C ASP A 1103 21.62 -0.07 30.42
N LEU A 1104 21.36 -1.31 29.98
CA LEU A 1104 20.50 -2.26 30.72
C LEU A 1104 21.02 -2.55 32.14
N GLU A 1105 22.34 -2.58 32.34
CA GLU A 1105 22.95 -2.81 33.66
C GLU A 1105 22.64 -1.71 34.70
N LYS A 1106 22.28 -0.51 34.23
CA LYS A 1106 21.94 0.63 35.10
C LYS A 1106 20.48 0.66 35.52
N LEU A 1107 19.59 -0.04 34.79
CA LEU A 1107 18.15 -0.04 35.08
C LEU A 1107 17.79 -0.75 36.39
N PRO A 1108 18.40 -1.89 36.77
CA PRO A 1108 18.17 -2.47 38.10
C PRO A 1108 18.45 -1.51 39.25
N LEU A 1109 19.50 -0.69 39.14
CA LEU A 1109 19.84 0.32 40.15
C LEU A 1109 18.76 1.42 40.23
N LEU A 1110 18.21 1.83 39.08
CA LEU A 1110 17.13 2.80 39.05
C LEU A 1110 15.84 2.21 39.68
N VAL A 1111 15.48 0.99 39.31
CA VAL A 1111 14.29 0.30 39.82
C VAL A 1111 14.36 0.11 41.34
N GLN A 1112 15.51 -0.35 41.85
CA GLN A 1112 15.74 -0.46 43.30
C GLN A 1112 15.63 0.91 43.99
N LYS A 1113 16.19 1.97 43.42
CA LYS A 1113 16.08 3.34 43.97
C LYS A 1113 14.64 3.86 44.03
N MET A 1114 13.74 3.32 43.21
CA MET A 1114 12.32 3.68 43.24
C MET A 1114 11.50 2.76 44.15
N ASP A 1115 12.13 1.88 44.94
CA ASP A 1115 11.52 0.92 45.86
C ASP A 1115 10.60 -0.12 45.19
N ALA A 1116 10.69 -0.28 43.87
CA ALA A 1116 10.02 -1.36 43.15
C ALA A 1116 10.79 -2.67 43.30
N ARG A 1117 10.07 -3.78 43.52
CA ARG A 1117 10.67 -5.10 43.84
C ARG A 1117 10.75 -6.06 42.67
N ARG A 1118 9.95 -5.84 41.62
CA ARG A 1118 9.86 -6.72 40.44
C ARG A 1118 10.38 -6.01 39.19
N LEU A 1119 11.20 -6.70 38.42
CA LEU A 1119 11.80 -6.21 37.18
C LEU A 1119 11.66 -7.27 36.07
N GLN A 1120 11.02 -6.91 34.97
CA GLN A 1120 10.89 -7.76 33.79
C GLN A 1120 11.70 -7.17 32.64
N PHE A 1121 12.50 -8.01 31.96
CA PHE A 1121 13.08 -7.65 30.67
C PHE A 1121 12.26 -8.29 29.54
N SER A 1122 11.59 -7.48 28.74
CA SER A 1122 10.77 -7.96 27.63
C SER A 1122 11.50 -7.80 26.30
N PHE A 1123 11.43 -8.81 25.45
CA PHE A 1123 11.94 -8.71 24.09
C PHE A 1123 10.78 -8.34 23.15
N PRO A 1124 10.77 -7.15 22.55
CA PRO A 1124 9.62 -6.68 21.78
C PRO A 1124 9.46 -7.44 20.47
N ARG A 1125 8.21 -7.60 20.05
CA ARG A 1125 7.87 -8.06 18.70
C ARG A 1125 8.22 -6.96 17.69
N PRO A 1126 8.70 -7.30 16.48
CA PRO A 1126 8.76 -6.33 15.39
C PRO A 1126 7.39 -5.70 15.13
N VAL A 1127 7.33 -4.37 15.08
CA VAL A 1127 6.13 -3.59 14.77
C VAL A 1127 5.90 -3.65 13.27
N GLU A 1128 4.69 -4.02 12.88
CA GLU A 1128 4.26 -4.14 11.50
C GLU A 1128 3.26 -3.02 11.19
N LEU A 1129 3.76 -1.96 10.58
CA LEU A 1129 2.93 -0.89 10.05
C LEU A 1129 2.39 -1.30 8.68
N ARG A 1130 1.36 -0.57 8.26
CA ARG A 1130 0.64 -0.83 7.01
C ARG A 1130 1.53 -0.90 5.76
N ASP A 1131 2.67 -0.22 5.77
CA ASP A 1131 3.60 0.02 4.66
C ASP A 1131 5.02 -0.54 4.91
N ARG A 1132 5.38 -0.84 6.15
CA ARG A 1132 6.73 -1.27 6.53
C ARG A 1132 6.78 -2.00 7.87
N VAL A 1133 7.80 -2.83 8.06
CA VAL A 1133 8.17 -3.36 9.37
C VAL A 1133 9.18 -2.41 10.01
N VAL A 1134 8.94 -1.98 11.26
CA VAL A 1134 9.85 -1.09 11.98
C VAL A 1134 11.00 -1.91 12.56
N VAL A 1135 12.16 -1.83 11.90
CA VAL A 1135 13.36 -2.64 12.24
C VAL A 1135 14.35 -1.91 13.14
N GLU A 1136 14.33 -0.57 13.11
CA GLU A 1136 15.32 0.27 13.79
C GLU A 1136 15.44 0.01 15.31
N PRO A 1137 14.34 -0.14 16.08
CA PRO A 1137 14.43 -0.31 17.52
C PRO A 1137 14.94 -1.69 17.96
N LEU A 1138 14.92 -2.68 17.07
CA LEU A 1138 15.22 -4.07 17.38
C LEU A 1138 16.72 -4.34 17.44
N ILE A 1139 17.13 -5.22 18.34
CA ILE A 1139 18.49 -5.73 18.44
C ILE A 1139 18.49 -7.24 18.27
N ARG A 1140 19.60 -7.82 17.79
CA ARG A 1140 19.73 -9.27 17.80
C ARG A 1140 19.83 -9.78 19.24
N LEU A 1141 19.12 -10.85 19.56
CA LEU A 1141 19.16 -11.49 20.87
C LEU A 1141 20.58 -11.90 21.24
N ALA A 1142 21.39 -12.37 20.28
CA ALA A 1142 22.80 -12.67 20.52
C ALA A 1142 23.58 -11.44 21.02
N ASP A 1143 23.37 -10.29 20.39
CA ASP A 1143 24.08 -9.04 20.69
C ASP A 1143 23.63 -8.44 22.03
N ALA A 1144 22.39 -8.71 22.47
CA ALA A 1144 21.88 -8.26 23.77
C ALA A 1144 22.14 -9.25 24.92
N SER A 1145 22.48 -10.52 24.61
CA SER A 1145 22.51 -11.62 25.59
C SER A 1145 23.48 -11.39 26.75
N GLU A 1146 24.68 -10.89 26.46
CA GLU A 1146 25.71 -10.68 27.49
C GLU A 1146 25.29 -9.61 28.48
N THR A 1147 24.88 -8.45 27.98
CA THR A 1147 24.43 -7.31 28.80
C THR A 1147 23.14 -7.62 29.54
N LEU A 1148 22.21 -8.36 28.94
CA LEU A 1148 21.00 -8.84 29.61
C LEU A 1148 21.36 -9.73 30.81
N ARG A 1149 22.26 -10.72 30.65
CA ARG A 1149 22.69 -11.58 31.77
C ARG A 1149 23.37 -10.77 32.88
N ALA A 1150 24.20 -9.79 32.52
CA ALA A 1150 24.83 -8.91 33.49
C ALA A 1150 23.77 -8.12 34.29
N ALA A 1151 22.82 -7.49 33.60
CA ALA A 1151 21.72 -6.75 34.22
C ALA A 1151 20.87 -7.63 35.14
N MET A 1152 20.55 -8.87 34.75
CA MET A 1152 19.80 -9.82 35.58
C MET A 1152 20.57 -10.23 36.84
N ARG A 1153 21.89 -10.42 36.77
CA ARG A 1153 22.72 -10.69 37.96
C ARG A 1153 22.77 -9.50 38.91
N ILE A 1154 22.89 -8.28 38.37
CA ILE A 1154 22.82 -7.06 39.15
C ILE A 1154 21.46 -6.99 39.86
N ALA A 1155 20.35 -7.16 39.13
CA ALA A 1155 19.00 -7.15 39.71
C ALA A 1155 18.85 -8.13 40.88
N ARG A 1156 19.31 -9.39 40.70
CA ARG A 1156 19.28 -10.40 41.76
C ARG A 1156 20.15 -10.03 42.96
N SER A 1157 21.33 -9.44 42.74
CA SER A 1157 22.22 -8.95 43.82
C SER A 1157 21.61 -7.80 44.63
N LEU A 1158 20.71 -7.04 44.01
CA LEU A 1158 19.97 -5.94 44.64
C LEU A 1158 18.69 -6.42 45.34
N GLY A 1159 18.40 -7.73 45.31
CA GLY A 1159 17.20 -8.34 45.90
C GLY A 1159 15.94 -8.16 45.07
N LEU A 1160 16.06 -7.81 43.78
CA LEU A 1160 14.91 -7.69 42.88
C LEU A 1160 14.50 -9.07 42.36
N ASP A 1161 13.19 -9.29 42.26
CA ASP A 1161 12.62 -10.42 41.55
C ASP A 1161 12.65 -10.13 40.05
N VAL A 1162 13.48 -10.88 39.31
CA VAL A 1162 13.78 -10.61 37.91
C VAL A 1162 13.18 -11.67 36.99
N THR A 1163 12.39 -11.23 36.01
CA THR A 1163 11.75 -12.11 35.01
C THR A 1163 12.07 -11.66 33.59
N THR A 1164 11.74 -12.49 32.61
CA THR A 1164 11.90 -12.15 31.18
C THR A 1164 10.69 -12.56 30.35
N GLU A 1165 10.34 -11.75 29.37
CA GLU A 1165 9.28 -12.03 28.39
C GLU A 1165 9.85 -12.16 26.98
N GLY A 1166 9.47 -13.20 26.22
CA GLY A 1166 9.86 -13.35 24.81
C GLY A 1166 11.36 -13.59 24.55
N VAL A 1167 12.16 -13.90 25.59
CA VAL A 1167 13.59 -14.20 25.51
C VAL A 1167 13.83 -15.72 25.57
N PRO A 1168 14.38 -16.35 24.51
CA PRO A 1168 14.64 -17.79 24.53
C PRO A 1168 15.66 -18.22 25.60
N LEU A 1169 15.44 -19.38 26.24
CA LEU A 1169 16.27 -19.90 27.33
C LEU A 1169 17.75 -20.03 26.99
N CYS A 1170 18.11 -20.31 25.73
CA CYS A 1170 19.50 -20.42 25.29
C CYS A 1170 20.27 -19.09 25.32
N HIS A 1171 19.58 -17.96 25.43
CA HIS A 1171 20.19 -16.65 25.60
C HIS A 1171 20.35 -16.25 27.08
N LEU A 1172 19.74 -16.99 28.00
CA LEU A 1172 19.83 -16.78 29.45
C LEU A 1172 20.87 -17.73 30.08
N ALA A 1173 21.46 -17.30 31.21
CA ALA A 1173 22.26 -18.21 32.04
C ALA A 1173 21.35 -19.25 32.73
N SER A 1174 21.86 -20.45 33.01
CA SER A 1174 21.08 -21.56 33.58
C SER A 1174 20.41 -21.22 34.92
N GLU A 1175 21.05 -20.37 35.73
CA GLU A 1175 20.51 -19.82 36.99
C GLU A 1175 19.24 -18.98 36.82
N PHE A 1176 18.93 -18.55 35.59
CA PHE A 1176 17.73 -17.82 35.20
C PHE A 1176 16.76 -18.65 34.36
N HIS A 1177 16.97 -19.95 34.17
CA HIS A 1177 16.03 -20.82 33.43
C HIS A 1177 14.70 -21.05 34.16
N GLY A 1178 14.65 -20.77 35.47
CA GLY A 1178 13.41 -20.74 36.26
C GLY A 1178 12.73 -19.38 36.34
N ALA A 1179 13.37 -18.31 35.85
CA ALA A 1179 12.87 -16.93 35.80
C ALA A 1179 12.02 -16.51 34.57
N PRO A 1180 11.90 -17.25 33.45
CA PRO A 1180 11.06 -16.79 32.34
C PRO A 1180 9.57 -17.06 32.59
N ASP A 1181 8.74 -16.40 31.78
CA ASP A 1181 7.46 -16.87 31.21
C ASP A 1181 7.21 -18.41 31.32
N ALA A 1182 8.24 -19.22 31.08
CA ALA A 1182 8.31 -20.68 31.17
C ALA A 1182 7.71 -21.39 32.41
N ALA A 1183 7.50 -20.68 33.53
CA ALA A 1183 6.91 -21.22 34.75
C ALA A 1183 5.37 -21.17 34.78
N GLU A 1184 4.73 -20.40 33.88
CA GLU A 1184 3.28 -20.21 33.86
C GLU A 1184 2.55 -21.29 33.02
N ASP A 1185 1.40 -21.75 33.52
CA ASP A 1185 0.47 -22.57 32.72
C ASP A 1185 -0.34 -21.66 31.79
N TRP A 1186 0.16 -21.50 30.57
CA TRP A 1186 -0.42 -20.67 29.51
C TRP A 1186 -1.87 -20.99 29.16
N ARG A 1187 -2.37 -22.17 29.54
CA ARG A 1187 -3.78 -22.55 29.37
C ARG A 1187 -4.72 -21.75 30.28
N ARG A 1188 -4.17 -21.15 31.34
CA ARG A 1188 -4.89 -20.33 32.30
C ARG A 1188 -5.29 -18.94 31.75
N PHE A 1189 -4.69 -18.50 30.64
CA PHE A 1189 -4.80 -17.12 30.15
C PHE A 1189 -5.73 -17.03 28.95
N ARG A 1190 -6.88 -16.35 29.06
CA ARG A 1190 -7.74 -15.98 27.93
C ARG A 1190 -7.32 -14.61 27.42
N VAL A 1191 -7.20 -14.43 26.10
CA VAL A 1191 -6.81 -13.15 25.50
C VAL A 1191 -7.97 -12.59 24.69
N ASP A 1192 -8.32 -11.33 24.90
CA ASP A 1192 -9.39 -10.64 24.18
C ASP A 1192 -8.90 -9.29 23.64
N ASP A 1193 -8.43 -9.32 22.40
CA ASP A 1193 -7.74 -8.24 21.70
C ASP A 1193 -8.72 -7.40 20.84
N LEU A 1194 -9.56 -6.61 21.51
CA LEU A 1194 -10.75 -5.87 20.99
C LEU A 1194 -11.85 -6.75 20.36
N HIS A 1195 -11.54 -7.46 19.28
CA HIS A 1195 -12.50 -8.27 18.51
C HIS A 1195 -11.98 -9.67 18.20
N LEU A 1196 -10.80 -10.00 18.72
CA LEU A 1196 -10.11 -11.25 18.47
C LEU A 1196 -9.88 -11.94 19.81
N THR A 1197 -10.63 -13.00 20.04
CA THR A 1197 -10.60 -13.75 21.29
C THR A 1197 -9.86 -15.06 21.10
N HIS A 1198 -8.90 -15.32 21.98
CA HIS A 1198 -8.15 -16.57 22.07
C HIS A 1198 -8.50 -17.26 23.39
N GLU A 1199 -8.89 -18.54 23.30
CA GLU A 1199 -9.26 -19.34 24.47
C GLU A 1199 -8.06 -19.65 25.36
N SER A 1200 -6.84 -19.64 24.81
CA SER A 1200 -5.62 -19.69 25.62
C SER A 1200 -4.45 -18.90 25.01
N LEU A 1201 -3.58 -18.34 25.84
CA LEU A 1201 -2.29 -17.76 25.41
C LEU A 1201 -1.35 -18.82 24.84
N HIS A 1202 -1.57 -20.12 25.14
CA HIS A 1202 -0.85 -21.22 24.51
C HIS A 1202 -1.07 -21.28 22.99
N GLU A 1203 -2.31 -21.11 22.52
CA GLU A 1203 -2.67 -21.13 21.10
C GLU A 1203 -2.07 -19.94 20.35
N GLU A 1204 -2.18 -18.73 20.93
CA GLU A 1204 -1.58 -17.52 20.38
C GLU A 1204 -0.04 -17.67 20.30
N ARG A 1205 0.59 -18.18 21.37
CA ARG A 1205 2.04 -18.39 21.43
C ARG A 1205 2.54 -19.36 20.35
N GLN A 1206 1.81 -20.43 20.02
CA GLN A 1206 2.24 -21.33 18.94
C GLN A 1206 2.31 -20.63 17.58
N ARG A 1207 1.43 -19.66 17.33
CA ARG A 1207 1.41 -18.85 16.11
C ARG A 1207 2.44 -17.73 16.15
N ALA A 1208 2.46 -16.96 17.24
CA ALA A 1208 3.27 -15.74 17.36
C ALA A 1208 4.74 -16.02 17.68
N ARG A 1209 5.03 -17.13 18.38
CA ARG A 1209 6.38 -17.56 18.80
C ARG A 1209 6.61 -19.05 18.45
N PRO A 1210 6.65 -19.42 17.16
CA PRO A 1210 6.71 -20.82 16.72
C PRO A 1210 8.03 -21.49 17.15
N LEU A 1211 8.05 -22.82 17.26
CA LEU A 1211 9.27 -23.56 17.58
C LEU A 1211 10.19 -23.61 16.34
N PRO A 1212 11.37 -22.97 16.36
CA PRO A 1212 12.25 -22.99 15.20
C PRO A 1212 12.81 -24.40 14.97
N PRO A 1213 13.07 -24.82 13.71
CA PRO A 1213 13.54 -26.18 13.40
C PRO A 1213 14.80 -26.61 14.17
N VAL A 1214 15.73 -25.68 14.41
CA VAL A 1214 16.97 -25.92 15.18
C VAL A 1214 16.68 -26.32 16.64
N CYS A 1215 15.55 -25.89 17.20
CA CYS A 1215 15.16 -26.17 18.59
C CYS A 1215 14.30 -27.43 18.76
N ARG A 1216 13.95 -28.16 17.68
CA ARG A 1216 13.07 -29.34 17.77
C ARG A 1216 13.62 -30.48 18.62
N ARG A 1217 14.94 -30.56 18.75
CA ARG A 1217 15.65 -31.55 19.58
C ARG A 1217 16.13 -30.99 20.92
N CYS A 1218 15.82 -29.73 21.22
CA CYS A 1218 16.23 -29.07 22.47
C CYS A 1218 15.43 -29.67 23.63
N ARG A 1219 16.13 -30.09 24.69
CA ARG A 1219 15.49 -30.66 25.89
C ARG A 1219 14.64 -29.65 26.65
N LEU A 1220 14.88 -28.36 26.41
CA LEU A 1220 14.16 -27.25 27.01
C LEU A 1220 13.03 -26.69 26.11
N ALA A 1221 12.77 -27.28 24.94
CA ALA A 1221 11.84 -26.73 23.92
C ALA A 1221 10.41 -26.49 24.41
N ASP A 1222 9.91 -27.35 25.29
CA ASP A 1222 8.54 -27.29 25.82
C ASP A 1222 8.37 -26.17 26.85
N ARG A 1223 9.45 -25.87 27.59
CA ARG A 1223 9.48 -24.86 28.63
C ARG A 1223 10.01 -23.51 28.12
N CYS A 1224 10.76 -23.48 27.03
CA CYS A 1224 11.34 -22.27 26.47
C CYS A 1224 10.26 -21.29 25.99
N PRO A 1225 10.27 -19.99 26.40
CA PRO A 1225 9.26 -19.01 25.99
C PRO A 1225 9.32 -18.67 24.49
N ARG A 1226 10.41 -19.07 23.80
CA ARG A 1226 10.69 -18.83 22.37
C ARG A 1226 10.75 -17.32 22.07
N THR A 1227 10.85 -16.96 20.80
CA THR A 1227 10.80 -15.57 20.36
C THR A 1227 9.88 -15.43 19.15
N TRP A 1228 9.66 -14.20 18.70
CA TRP A 1228 8.63 -13.84 17.72
C TRP A 1228 8.91 -14.40 16.32
N ALA A 1229 7.85 -14.87 15.64
CA ALA A 1229 7.92 -15.39 14.27
C ALA A 1229 8.62 -14.41 13.31
N LEU A 1230 8.15 -13.16 13.29
CA LEU A 1230 8.68 -12.09 12.45
C LEU A 1230 10.13 -11.75 12.79
N TYR A 1231 10.54 -11.89 14.06
CA TYR A 1231 11.94 -11.74 14.44
C TYR A 1231 12.81 -12.85 13.82
N MET A 1232 12.35 -14.10 13.87
CA MET A 1232 13.05 -15.25 13.27
C MET A 1232 13.09 -15.18 11.74
N GLU A 1233 12.08 -14.59 11.11
CA GLU A 1233 12.08 -14.30 9.67
C GLU A 1233 13.13 -13.24 9.32
N MET A 1234 13.28 -12.21 10.15
CA MET A 1234 14.20 -11.09 9.92
C MET A 1234 15.67 -11.42 10.21
N PHE A 1235 15.95 -12.09 11.33
CA PHE A 1235 17.31 -12.34 11.82
C PHE A 1235 17.74 -13.81 11.70
N GLY A 1236 16.85 -14.68 11.21
CA GLY A 1236 17.08 -16.12 11.13
C GLY A 1236 17.01 -16.82 12.49
N THR A 1237 17.28 -18.12 12.49
CA THR A 1237 17.28 -18.95 13.71
C THR A 1237 18.69 -19.38 14.16
N GLY A 1238 19.73 -18.86 13.51
CA GLY A 1238 21.11 -19.34 13.67
C GLY A 1238 21.77 -18.99 15.00
N GLU A 1239 21.23 -18.02 15.73
CA GLU A 1239 21.71 -17.62 17.05
C GLU A 1239 21.10 -18.41 18.22
N PHE A 1240 20.11 -19.28 17.95
CA PHE A 1240 19.56 -20.15 18.98
C PHE A 1240 20.45 -21.36 19.17
N ILE A 1241 20.92 -21.54 20.40
CA ILE A 1241 21.80 -22.64 20.79
C ILE A 1241 20.98 -23.66 21.59
N PRO A 1242 20.32 -24.64 20.94
CA PRO A 1242 19.52 -25.64 21.63
C PRO A 1242 20.38 -26.44 22.63
N GLN A 1243 19.80 -26.76 23.78
CA GLN A 1243 20.44 -27.48 24.89
C GLN A 1243 20.03 -28.96 24.91
#